data_AF-A0A0V0U963-F1
#
_entry.id   AF-A0A0V0U963-F1
#
_cell.length_a   1.000
_cell.length_b   1.000
_cell.length_c   1.000
_cell.angle_alpha   90.00
_cell.angle_beta   90.00
_cell.angle_gamma   90.00
#
_symmetry.space_group_name_H-M   'P 1'
#
loop_
_entity.id
_entity.type
_entity.pdbx_description
1 polymer ?
#
loop_
_entity_poly.entity_id
_entity_poly.type
_entity_poly.pdbx_seq_one_letter_code
_entity_poly.pdbx_strand_id
1 'polypeptide(L)'
;MDISGNENKSDSSVYVDLNADDQEQLPSEIESLCMNCHETDLNRQIVKSEYATVSLPELEFEIPAGEHTGEITTLEGIILRAKSSLAEVTEDRQVSKDVKEKLITFVDKLSHLINCETEFSMIIDDPSGNSFIENPHPEKIDTQLTTIHYHRSLQQEKLLGLVADDVEESNDEDAPPVWESREAIRNEVIIMATCCEHCGHRTNEVKSASGIAERGIKLTLHVVDTCDLTRDILKSENCFLYIPELELEVGMGIVGSKFTTVEGLLKSLKETFENQSCFSLGDSASPDQQQRMRSFLEKLDQASQGKFAYHLIFDDPSGNSYIESLTAPNPDSKLKVEFYERSWEQNEELGLNDMNTENYSSEVNTYCFTSKMVQSRVDNSEKCVKMVNTCVLENFGSKVMFVPMNDQIHELHTIIRDKCTSQGDFVFYSDRLIRLVLEESLNLLPYSPWTVVSPTGFSYDGLRFSSGNCSVSIIRSGGVMEKGLRECCRSMRIGKILIQKDADSGEVKVVYSKLVQDIQRRHVLLLYPIMNTGKTVHKAMQVLIDNEVKPCNVILVNLFCTPSSLHYLSDVMPELSIVTSECSLDPPNYFCTKYFDRRRCRRTSILYRQAHASRERSRVESFNRAFEQLRRLLPTLPPDKKLTKIEILRLAISYMTYLDCILML
;
A
#
# COMPACT_ATOMS: atom_id res chain seq x y z
N MET A 1 42.57 -13.07 30.08
CA MET A 1 42.46 -11.60 29.93
C MET A 1 41.50 -11.36 28.79
N ASP A 2 40.57 -10.44 29.04
CA ASP A 2 39.49 -9.91 28.20
C ASP A 2 38.28 -10.87 28.05
N ILE A 3 37.15 -10.74 28.78
CA ILE A 3 36.18 -9.61 28.97
C ILE A 3 35.70 -9.14 27.58
N SER A 4 34.52 -9.50 27.08
CA SER A 4 33.14 -9.21 27.54
C SER A 4 32.18 -10.27 26.94
N GLY A 5 31.06 -10.68 27.54
CA GLY A 5 30.09 -9.91 28.30
C GLY A 5 28.79 -9.86 27.47
N ASN A 6 27.96 -10.88 27.67
CA ASN A 6 26.72 -11.15 26.95
C ASN A 6 25.63 -10.15 27.39
N GLU A 7 25.43 -9.06 26.65
CA GLU A 7 24.31 -8.13 26.83
C GLU A 7 23.27 -8.37 25.73
N ASN A 8 22.35 -9.28 26.02
CA ASN A 8 21.00 -9.31 25.44
C ASN A 8 20.04 -9.66 26.59
N LYS A 9 19.99 -8.77 27.59
CA LYS A 9 18.81 -8.60 28.43
C LYS A 9 18.09 -7.39 27.86
N SER A 10 17.12 -7.62 26.98
CA SER A 10 16.07 -6.64 26.79
C SER A 10 15.19 -6.70 28.04
N ASP A 11 15.34 -5.71 28.91
CA ASP A 11 14.28 -5.31 29.83
C ASP A 11 12.97 -5.30 29.03
N SER A 12 11.99 -6.10 29.48
CA SER A 12 10.61 -5.85 29.12
C SER A 12 10.20 -4.57 29.84
N SER A 13 10.52 -3.43 29.25
CA SER A 13 10.00 -2.16 29.71
C SER A 13 8.47 -2.26 29.68
N VAL A 14 7.84 -1.99 30.82
CA VAL A 14 6.38 -1.80 30.94
C VAL A 14 5.90 -0.65 30.03
N TYR A 15 6.83 0.14 29.51
CA TYR A 15 6.61 1.22 28.56
C TYR A 15 6.90 0.75 27.14
N VAL A 16 5.88 0.87 26.29
CA VAL A 16 5.94 0.74 24.83
C VAL A 16 5.97 2.16 24.26
N ASP A 17 6.88 2.43 23.32
CA ASP A 17 6.88 3.69 22.58
C ASP A 17 5.66 3.74 21.66
N LEU A 18 4.79 4.74 21.84
CA LEU A 18 3.60 4.95 21.02
C LEU A 18 3.99 5.27 19.57
N ASN A 19 3.71 4.36 18.64
CA ASN A 19 3.88 4.57 17.20
C ASN A 19 2.52 4.77 16.53
N ALA A 20 2.49 5.62 15.50
CA ALA A 20 1.28 5.85 14.70
C ALA A 20 0.81 4.63 13.89
N ASP A 21 1.63 3.57 13.85
CA ASP A 21 1.33 2.28 13.20
C ASP A 21 0.89 1.19 14.21
N ASP A 22 0.80 1.51 15.51
CA ASP A 22 0.31 0.56 16.51
C ASP A 22 -1.19 0.30 16.30
N GLN A 23 -1.60 -0.97 16.34
CA GLN A 23 -3.01 -1.33 16.23
C GLN A 23 -3.80 -0.68 17.37
N GLU A 24 -5.01 -0.19 17.08
CA GLU A 24 -5.91 0.31 18.13
C GLU A 24 -6.01 -0.71 19.26
N GLN A 25 -5.70 -0.28 20.48
CA GLN A 25 -5.88 -1.12 21.66
C GLN A 25 -7.35 -1.48 21.78
N LEU A 26 -7.61 -2.79 21.83
CA LEU A 26 -8.97 -3.32 21.98
C LEU A 26 -9.49 -3.01 23.39
N PRO A 27 -10.78 -2.66 23.55
CA PRO A 27 -11.40 -2.53 24.86
C PRO A 27 -11.19 -3.81 25.67
N SER A 28 -10.96 -3.65 26.97
CA SER A 28 -10.62 -4.76 27.85
C SER A 28 -11.54 -4.72 29.07
N GLU A 29 -12.39 -5.73 29.21
CA GLU A 29 -13.05 -6.05 30.46
C GLU A 29 -12.14 -7.02 31.20
N ILE A 30 -11.53 -6.56 32.29
CA ILE A 30 -10.70 -7.41 33.11
C ILE A 30 -11.60 -8.02 34.18
N GLU A 31 -12.09 -9.22 33.89
CA GLU A 31 -12.90 -10.01 34.84
C GLU A 31 -12.02 -10.50 36.01
N SER A 32 -12.42 -10.01 37.17
CA SER A 32 -11.95 -10.26 38.52
C SER A 32 -11.20 -11.54 38.85
N LEU A 33 -10.22 -11.36 39.76
CA LEU A 33 -9.66 -12.40 40.60
C LEU A 33 -10.71 -13.13 41.47
N CYS A 34 -10.75 -14.46 41.37
CA CYS A 34 -11.26 -15.31 42.44
C CYS A 34 -10.13 -15.53 43.46
N MET A 35 -10.22 -14.83 44.60
CA MET A 35 -9.23 -14.87 45.67
C MET A 35 -9.34 -16.16 46.49
N ASN A 36 -8.53 -17.16 46.18
CA ASN A 36 -8.21 -18.20 47.15
C ASN A 36 -6.95 -17.78 47.93
N CYS A 37 -7.17 -17.08 49.04
CA CYS A 37 -6.34 -17.07 50.25
C CYS A 37 -4.80 -16.85 50.14
N HIS A 38 -4.33 -15.71 49.61
CA HIS A 38 -2.99 -15.18 49.92
C HIS A 38 -2.93 -13.63 50.01
N GLU A 39 -2.28 -13.08 51.04
CA GLU A 39 -2.00 -11.63 51.20
C GLU A 39 -1.28 -11.01 49.99
N THR A 40 -0.67 -11.83 49.13
CA THR A 40 0.12 -11.41 47.98
C THR A 40 -0.72 -10.77 46.87
N ASP A 41 -2.00 -11.14 46.73
CA ASP A 41 -2.83 -10.63 45.63
C ASP A 41 -3.33 -9.20 45.88
N LEU A 42 -3.54 -8.82 47.15
CA LEU A 42 -3.84 -7.42 47.52
C LEU A 42 -2.74 -6.44 47.10
N ASN A 43 -1.51 -6.94 46.92
CA ASN A 43 -0.32 -6.18 46.54
C ASN A 43 -0.10 -6.08 45.02
N ARG A 44 -0.97 -6.66 44.18
CA ARG A 44 -0.85 -6.57 42.73
C ARG A 44 -0.92 -5.11 42.28
N GLN A 45 0.01 -4.69 41.43
CA GLN A 45 -0.04 -3.36 40.83
C GLN A 45 -1.17 -3.28 39.80
N ILE A 46 -1.91 -2.18 39.87
CA ILE A 46 -3.02 -1.86 38.98
C ILE A 46 -2.73 -0.50 38.36
N VAL A 47 -2.78 -0.45 37.03
CA VAL A 47 -2.89 0.78 36.28
C VAL A 47 -4.37 0.98 36.00
N LYS A 48 -4.98 1.99 36.62
CA LYS A 48 -6.38 2.36 36.40
C LYS A 48 -6.42 3.58 35.48
N SER A 49 -7.11 3.49 34.35
CA SER A 49 -7.37 4.66 33.50
C SER A 49 -8.50 5.54 34.08
N GLU A 50 -8.59 6.78 33.62
CA GLU A 50 -9.65 7.72 34.04
C GLU A 50 -11.06 7.25 33.60
N TYR A 51 -11.13 6.47 32.52
CA TYR A 51 -12.36 5.96 31.93
C TYR A 51 -12.76 4.58 32.46
N ALA A 52 -11.97 4.00 33.36
CA ALA A 52 -12.24 2.68 33.93
C ALA A 52 -13.23 2.74 35.10
N THR A 53 -14.23 1.87 35.03
CA THR A 53 -15.20 1.61 36.09
C THR A 53 -14.71 0.45 36.95
N VAL A 54 -14.77 0.59 38.28
CA VAL A 54 -14.38 -0.48 39.22
C VAL A 54 -15.61 -0.92 39.99
N SER A 55 -15.94 -2.20 39.95
CA SER A 55 -17.08 -2.75 40.70
C SER A 55 -16.69 -3.93 41.60
N LEU A 56 -17.38 -4.01 42.75
CA LEU A 56 -17.36 -5.12 43.70
C LEU A 56 -18.78 -5.70 43.78
N PRO A 57 -19.11 -6.71 42.97
CA PRO A 57 -20.47 -7.26 42.88
C PRO A 57 -21.05 -7.72 44.22
N GLU A 58 -20.23 -8.27 45.12
CA GLU A 58 -20.67 -8.78 46.41
C GLU A 58 -21.09 -7.69 47.40
N LEU A 59 -20.61 -6.46 47.20
CA LEU A 59 -20.95 -5.30 48.03
C LEU A 59 -21.93 -4.34 47.34
N GLU A 60 -22.36 -4.62 46.11
CA GLU A 60 -23.10 -3.67 45.25
C GLU A 60 -22.41 -2.30 45.22
N PHE A 61 -21.07 -2.31 45.14
CA PHE A 61 -20.23 -1.12 45.16
C PHE A 61 -19.64 -0.87 43.78
N GLU A 62 -19.73 0.38 43.31
CA GLU A 62 -19.21 0.78 42.02
C GLU A 62 -18.56 2.16 42.12
N ILE A 63 -17.35 2.29 41.56
CA ILE A 63 -16.65 3.55 41.36
C ILE A 63 -16.79 3.89 39.87
N PRO A 64 -17.61 4.87 39.49
CA PRO A 64 -17.87 5.20 38.10
C PRO A 64 -16.66 5.86 37.42
N ALA A 65 -16.62 5.77 36.09
CA ALA A 65 -15.63 6.44 35.25
C ALA A 65 -15.66 7.98 35.42
N GLY A 66 -14.49 8.63 35.36
CA GLY A 66 -14.34 10.08 35.42
C GLY A 66 -14.30 10.72 36.82
N GLU A 67 -14.54 9.96 37.91
CA GLU A 67 -14.41 10.49 39.28
C GLU A 67 -12.95 10.64 39.74
N HIS A 68 -12.04 9.85 39.18
CA HIS A 68 -10.63 9.81 39.55
C HIS A 68 -9.74 9.87 38.31
N THR A 69 -8.70 10.71 38.36
CA THR A 69 -7.65 10.73 37.33
C THR A 69 -6.93 9.39 37.26
N GLY A 70 -6.45 9.00 36.09
CA GLY A 70 -5.71 7.75 35.92
C GLY A 70 -4.51 7.64 36.87
N GLU A 71 -4.35 6.47 37.49
CA GLU A 71 -3.35 6.26 38.54
C GLU A 71 -2.78 4.83 38.57
N ILE A 72 -1.60 4.72 39.17
CA ILE A 72 -0.96 3.43 39.46
C ILE A 72 -1.12 3.18 40.96
N THR A 73 -1.84 2.12 41.30
CA THR A 73 -2.20 1.78 42.68
C THR A 73 -2.14 0.26 42.87
N THR A 74 -2.57 -0.24 44.02
CA THR A 74 -2.76 -1.68 44.27
C THR A 74 -4.23 -2.00 44.53
N LEU A 75 -4.60 -3.28 44.51
CA LEU A 75 -5.96 -3.72 44.90
C LEU A 75 -6.33 -3.19 46.28
N GLU A 76 -5.43 -3.29 47.25
CA GLU A 76 -5.60 -2.72 48.59
C GLU A 76 -5.78 -1.20 48.55
N GLY A 77 -4.97 -0.51 47.73
CA GLY A 77 -5.01 0.95 47.61
C GLY A 77 -6.36 1.49 47.15
N ILE A 78 -7.04 0.79 46.23
CA ILE A 78 -8.39 1.16 45.75
C ILE A 78 -9.41 1.05 46.90
N ILE A 79 -9.38 -0.07 47.65
CA ILE A 79 -10.33 -0.33 48.73
C ILE A 79 -10.09 0.63 49.92
N LEU A 80 -8.84 0.86 50.29
CA LEU A 80 -8.47 1.81 51.35
C LEU A 80 -8.90 3.24 51.03
N ARG A 81 -8.81 3.64 49.77
CA ARG A 81 -9.27 4.95 49.33
C ARG A 81 -10.79 5.07 49.40
N ALA A 82 -11.52 4.09 48.88
CA ALA A 82 -12.98 4.05 48.99
C ALA A 82 -13.43 4.13 50.46
N LYS A 83 -12.75 3.38 51.34
CA LYS A 83 -12.97 3.44 52.79
C LYS A 83 -12.72 4.83 53.38
N SER A 84 -11.62 5.48 53.00
CA SER A 84 -11.26 6.82 53.50
C SER A 84 -12.27 7.87 53.05
N SER A 85 -12.66 7.86 51.78
CA SER A 85 -13.66 8.77 51.22
C SER A 85 -15.02 8.63 51.92
N LEU A 86 -15.46 7.40 52.21
CA LEU A 86 -16.72 7.15 52.93
C LEU A 86 -16.65 7.50 54.42
N ALA A 87 -15.48 7.36 55.04
CA ALA A 87 -15.26 7.74 56.44
C ALA A 87 -15.38 9.25 56.65
N GLU A 88 -14.83 10.06 55.74
CA GLU A 88 -14.93 11.53 55.81
C GLU A 88 -16.39 12.02 55.75
N VAL A 89 -17.21 11.42 54.88
CA VAL A 89 -18.64 11.74 54.75
C VAL A 89 -19.41 11.40 56.05
N THR A 90 -18.94 10.40 56.80
CA THR A 90 -19.56 9.98 58.05
C THR A 90 -19.36 11.00 59.18
N GLU A 91 -18.27 11.76 59.16
CA GLU A 91 -17.96 12.81 60.14
C GLU A 91 -18.75 14.12 59.90
N ASP A 92 -19.25 14.33 58.69
CA ASP A 92 -19.93 15.58 58.31
C ASP A 92 -21.28 15.76 59.03
N ARG A 93 -21.54 16.95 59.58
CA ARG A 93 -22.66 17.22 60.50
C ARG A 93 -24.01 17.35 59.79
N GLN A 94 -24.05 17.39 58.46
CA GLN A 94 -25.28 17.62 57.68
C GLN A 94 -26.04 16.33 57.29
N VAL A 95 -25.46 15.15 57.46
CA VAL A 95 -26.05 13.87 57.04
C VAL A 95 -27.02 13.31 58.10
N SER A 96 -28.15 12.75 57.67
CA SER A 96 -29.15 12.13 58.55
C SER A 96 -28.58 10.92 59.32
N LYS A 97 -29.05 10.71 60.55
CA LYS A 97 -28.55 9.63 61.44
C LYS A 97 -28.67 8.23 60.81
N ASP A 98 -29.77 7.97 60.12
CA ASP A 98 -30.04 6.67 59.49
C ASP A 98 -29.05 6.35 58.35
N VAL A 99 -28.60 7.36 57.61
CA VAL A 99 -27.60 7.18 56.54
C VAL A 99 -26.21 6.94 57.14
N LYS A 100 -25.88 7.59 58.26
CA LYS A 100 -24.61 7.37 58.97
C LYS A 100 -24.48 5.95 59.50
N GLU A 101 -25.53 5.37 60.08
CA GLU A 101 -25.50 3.97 60.56
C GLU A 101 -25.28 2.97 59.42
N LYS A 102 -25.90 3.21 58.26
CA LYS A 102 -25.67 2.40 57.05
C LYS A 102 -24.26 2.53 56.50
N LEU A 103 -23.71 3.75 56.47
CA LEU A 103 -22.34 4.01 56.03
C LEU A 103 -21.31 3.35 56.95
N ILE A 104 -21.48 3.42 58.27
CA ILE A 104 -20.60 2.74 59.23
C ILE A 104 -20.63 1.22 58.99
N THR A 105 -21.82 0.64 58.85
CA THR A 105 -21.96 -0.80 58.55
C THR A 105 -21.28 -1.18 57.23
N PHE A 106 -21.30 -0.29 56.25
CA PHE A 106 -20.66 -0.52 54.95
C PHE A 106 -19.13 -0.38 55.00
N VAL A 107 -18.62 0.59 55.76
CA VAL A 107 -17.18 0.76 56.04
C VAL A 107 -16.61 -0.44 56.80
N ASP A 108 -17.40 -1.04 57.69
CA ASP A 108 -17.03 -2.29 58.37
C ASP A 108 -16.93 -3.45 57.36
N LYS A 109 -17.87 -3.57 56.41
CA LYS A 109 -17.79 -4.56 55.31
C LYS A 109 -16.52 -4.39 54.46
N LEU A 110 -16.16 -3.16 54.09
CA LEU A 110 -14.90 -2.90 53.38
C LEU A 110 -13.66 -3.28 54.21
N SER A 111 -13.74 -3.15 55.53
CA SER A 111 -12.65 -3.56 56.44
C SER A 111 -12.50 -5.08 56.50
N HIS A 112 -13.61 -5.83 56.44
CA HIS A 112 -13.59 -7.29 56.35
C HIS A 112 -12.96 -7.80 55.05
N LEU A 113 -13.08 -7.06 53.94
CA LEU A 113 -12.41 -7.39 52.67
C LEU A 113 -10.88 -7.24 52.77
N ILE A 114 -10.39 -6.16 53.38
CA ILE A 114 -8.95 -5.90 53.54
C ILE A 114 -8.31 -6.95 54.44
N ASN A 115 -9.03 -7.42 55.47
CA ASN A 115 -8.56 -8.48 56.37
C ASN A 115 -8.65 -9.90 55.74
N CYS A 116 -9.08 -10.03 54.49
CA CYS A 116 -9.32 -11.29 53.80
C CYS A 116 -10.30 -12.23 54.54
N GLU A 117 -11.29 -11.69 55.25
CA GLU A 117 -12.28 -12.50 55.99
C GLU A 117 -13.38 -13.05 55.07
N THR A 118 -13.60 -12.41 53.92
CA THR A 118 -14.57 -12.83 52.91
C THR A 118 -13.96 -12.78 51.51
N GLU A 119 -14.28 -13.78 50.68
CA GLU A 119 -13.94 -13.81 49.26
C GLU A 119 -14.76 -12.77 48.50
N PHE A 120 -14.12 -12.08 47.55
CA PHE A 120 -14.76 -11.08 46.71
C PHE A 120 -14.13 -11.05 45.32
N SER A 121 -14.87 -10.50 44.36
CA SER A 121 -14.44 -10.25 43.00
C SER A 121 -14.33 -8.74 42.78
N MET A 122 -13.28 -8.29 42.09
CA MET A 122 -13.13 -6.91 41.64
C MET A 122 -13.05 -6.85 40.13
N ILE A 123 -14.03 -6.21 39.51
CA ILE A 123 -14.11 -6.08 38.05
C ILE A 123 -13.62 -4.68 37.68
N ILE A 124 -12.69 -4.61 36.73
CA ILE A 124 -12.23 -3.34 36.14
C ILE A 124 -12.65 -3.36 34.67
N ASP A 125 -13.67 -2.57 34.36
CA ASP A 125 -14.16 -2.38 33.01
C ASP A 125 -13.57 -1.08 32.43
N ASP A 126 -12.70 -1.20 31.44
CA ASP A 126 -12.06 -0.07 30.78
C ASP A 126 -12.32 -0.05 29.27
N PRO A 127 -13.25 0.82 28.82
CA PRO A 127 -13.53 1.00 27.41
C PRO A 127 -12.33 1.49 26.59
N SER A 128 -11.36 2.17 27.22
CA SER A 128 -10.16 2.66 26.56
C SER A 128 -9.13 1.56 26.28
N GLY A 129 -9.17 0.47 27.05
CA GLY A 129 -8.20 -0.63 26.97
C GLY A 129 -6.82 -0.34 27.58
N ASN A 130 -6.67 0.76 28.33
CA ASN A 130 -5.38 1.16 28.92
C ASN A 130 -5.14 0.63 30.35
N SER A 131 -6.18 0.11 31.00
CA SER A 131 -6.06 -0.44 32.34
C SER A 131 -5.36 -1.79 32.34
N PHE A 132 -4.58 -2.04 33.39
CA PHE A 132 -3.74 -3.23 33.50
C PHE A 132 -3.66 -3.73 34.94
N ILE A 133 -3.68 -5.05 35.12
CA ILE A 133 -3.46 -5.70 36.42
C ILE A 133 -2.22 -6.58 36.30
N GLU A 134 -1.28 -6.42 37.23
CA GLU A 134 -0.06 -7.19 37.30
C GLU A 134 -0.33 -8.69 37.54
N ASN A 135 0.31 -9.53 36.71
CA ASN A 135 0.47 -10.95 37.00
C ASN A 135 1.72 -11.13 37.87
N PRO A 136 1.59 -11.56 39.15
CA PRO A 136 2.73 -11.72 40.07
C PRO A 136 3.72 -12.82 39.63
N HIS A 137 3.32 -13.69 38.70
CA HIS A 137 4.14 -14.76 38.15
C HIS A 137 4.10 -14.72 36.61
N PRO A 138 4.85 -13.79 35.97
CA PRO A 138 4.78 -13.57 34.51
C PRO A 138 5.21 -14.80 33.68
N GLU A 139 5.93 -15.75 34.27
CA GLU A 139 6.33 -17.00 33.61
C GLU A 139 5.21 -18.06 33.57
N LYS A 140 4.08 -17.82 34.23
CA LYS A 140 2.92 -18.73 34.28
C LYS A 140 1.66 -17.97 33.90
N ILE A 141 0.72 -18.69 33.29
CA ILE A 141 -0.64 -18.18 33.07
C ILE A 141 -1.28 -17.99 34.44
N ASP A 142 -1.74 -16.78 34.72
CA ASP A 142 -2.46 -16.46 35.95
C ASP A 142 -3.84 -17.12 35.89
N THR A 143 -4.08 -18.08 36.78
CA THR A 143 -5.37 -18.79 36.85
C THR A 143 -6.42 -18.01 37.62
N GLN A 144 -6.04 -16.93 38.31
CA GLN A 144 -6.96 -16.11 39.10
C GLN A 144 -7.45 -14.91 38.27
N LEU A 145 -6.65 -14.34 37.38
CA LEU A 145 -7.03 -13.22 36.53
C LEU A 145 -7.69 -13.68 35.22
N THR A 146 -8.85 -13.12 34.87
CA THR A 146 -9.47 -13.31 33.54
C THR A 146 -9.48 -11.98 32.79
N THR A 147 -9.14 -12.01 31.50
CA THR A 147 -9.19 -10.82 30.63
C THR A 147 -10.07 -11.13 29.43
N ILE A 148 -11.10 -10.32 29.24
CA ILE A 148 -12.06 -10.40 28.15
C ILE A 148 -11.89 -9.14 27.31
N HIS A 149 -11.90 -9.29 25.99
CA HIS A 149 -11.92 -8.16 25.07
C HIS A 149 -13.31 -8.06 24.44
N TYR A 150 -13.87 -6.86 24.40
CA TYR A 150 -15.21 -6.59 23.88
C TYR A 150 -15.21 -5.44 22.87
N HIS A 151 -16.29 -5.30 22.11
CA HIS A 151 -16.50 -4.15 21.22
C HIS A 151 -17.22 -3.01 21.95
N ARG A 152 -16.72 -1.78 21.84
CA ARG A 152 -17.28 -0.59 22.52
C ARG A 152 -18.74 -0.40 22.14
N SER A 153 -19.56 -0.05 23.11
CA SER A 153 -20.91 0.46 22.85
C SER A 153 -20.84 1.94 22.44
N LEU A 154 -21.87 2.44 21.75
CA LEU A 154 -21.97 3.85 21.35
C LEU A 154 -21.84 4.81 22.56
N GLN A 155 -22.36 4.41 23.72
CA GLN A 155 -22.23 5.18 24.96
C GLN A 155 -20.78 5.26 25.45
N GLN A 156 -20.04 4.15 25.35
CA GLN A 156 -18.61 4.10 25.69
C GLN A 156 -17.75 4.86 24.68
N GLU A 157 -18.11 4.84 23.39
CA GLU A 157 -17.44 5.64 22.36
C GLU A 157 -17.61 7.13 22.60
N LYS A 158 -18.82 7.57 23.02
CA LYS A 158 -19.05 8.95 23.46
C LYS A 158 -18.24 9.32 24.70
N LEU A 159 -18.19 8.44 25.70
CA LEU A 159 -17.40 8.65 26.93
C LEU A 159 -15.91 8.89 26.63
N LEU A 160 -15.35 8.17 25.65
CA LEU A 160 -13.97 8.32 25.21
C LEU A 160 -13.74 9.48 24.24
N GLY A 161 -14.80 10.19 23.84
CA GLY A 161 -14.75 11.25 22.84
C GLY A 161 -14.46 10.75 21.42
N LEU A 162 -14.69 9.46 21.15
CA LEU A 162 -14.55 8.86 19.81
C LEU A 162 -15.75 9.21 18.92
N VAL A 163 -16.91 9.45 19.53
CA VAL A 163 -18.16 9.82 18.85
C VAL A 163 -18.74 11.06 19.52
N ALA A 164 -19.32 11.98 18.74
CA ALA A 164 -19.93 13.19 19.26
C ALA A 164 -21.22 12.90 20.05
N ASP A 165 -21.51 13.73 21.07
CA ASP A 165 -22.63 13.52 22.00
C ASP A 165 -24.01 13.50 21.31
N ASP A 166 -24.13 14.16 20.15
CA ASP A 166 -25.36 14.34 19.37
C ASP A 166 -25.74 13.15 18.47
N VAL A 167 -24.91 12.10 18.41
CA VAL A 167 -25.22 10.88 17.64
C VAL A 167 -26.20 9.99 18.40
N GLU A 168 -27.47 9.94 18.02
CA GLU A 168 -28.47 9.02 18.59
C GLU A 168 -28.36 7.61 17.96
N GLU A 169 -28.77 6.56 18.70
CA GLU A 169 -28.84 5.18 18.18
C GLU A 169 -29.87 5.10 17.02
N SER A 170 -29.40 5.22 15.78
CA SER A 170 -30.26 5.06 14.62
C SER A 170 -30.38 3.58 14.23
N ASN A 171 -31.53 2.97 14.49
CA ASN A 171 -32.01 1.88 13.64
C ASN A 171 -32.52 2.54 12.36
N ASP A 172 -31.83 2.36 11.23
CA ASP A 172 -32.41 2.19 9.88
C ASP A 172 -31.44 2.53 8.74
N GLU A 173 -31.55 1.72 7.69
CA GLU A 173 -30.73 1.61 6.48
C GLU A 173 -30.90 2.75 5.44
N ASP A 174 -31.35 3.95 5.84
CA ASP A 174 -31.70 5.03 4.89
C ASP A 174 -31.23 6.45 5.33
N ALA A 175 -29.99 6.59 5.83
CA ALA A 175 -29.42 7.90 6.17
C ALA A 175 -28.71 8.59 4.97
N PRO A 176 -28.89 9.91 4.74
CA PRO A 176 -28.11 10.66 3.75
C PRO A 176 -26.62 10.70 4.14
N PRO A 177 -25.69 10.93 3.19
CA PRO A 177 -24.27 10.73 3.44
C PRO A 177 -23.79 11.61 4.58
N VAL A 178 -23.20 10.94 5.57
CA VAL A 178 -22.46 11.52 6.68
C VAL A 178 -21.40 12.46 6.09
N TRP A 179 -21.41 13.71 6.51
CA TRP A 179 -20.32 14.66 6.29
C TRP A 179 -19.08 14.02 6.92
N GLU A 180 -18.08 13.68 6.14
CA GLU A 180 -16.92 13.00 6.69
C GLU A 180 -16.13 13.97 7.60
N SER A 181 -15.76 13.49 8.80
CA SER A 181 -14.93 14.26 9.73
C SER A 181 -13.54 14.51 9.15
N ARG A 182 -12.85 15.51 9.69
CA ARG A 182 -11.49 15.94 9.32
C ARG A 182 -10.46 14.80 9.30
N GLU A 183 -10.73 13.69 9.98
CA GLU A 183 -9.83 12.53 10.13
C GLU A 183 -9.97 11.51 8.98
N ALA A 184 -11.15 11.36 8.39
CA ALA A 184 -11.39 10.43 7.28
C ALA A 184 -10.57 10.81 6.03
N ILE A 185 -10.46 12.11 5.74
CA ILE A 185 -9.72 12.63 4.58
C ILE A 185 -8.21 12.52 4.76
N ARG A 186 -7.72 12.55 6.00
CA ARG A 186 -6.28 12.48 6.30
C ARG A 186 -5.70 11.12 5.90
N ASN A 187 -6.52 10.07 5.96
CA ASN A 187 -6.15 8.70 5.58
C ASN A 187 -6.15 8.49 4.05
N GLU A 188 -6.76 9.40 3.30
CA GLU A 188 -6.95 9.30 1.85
C GLU A 188 -6.03 10.21 1.04
N VAL A 189 -5.05 10.87 1.65
CA VAL A 189 -4.17 11.85 0.98
C VAL A 189 -2.69 11.54 1.22
N ILE A 190 -1.95 11.34 0.13
CA ILE A 190 -0.51 11.12 0.10
C ILE A 190 0.21 12.47 0.04
N ILE A 191 0.95 12.81 1.10
CA ILE A 191 1.87 13.94 1.10
C ILE A 191 3.25 13.44 0.62
N MET A 192 3.65 13.84 -0.57
CA MET A 192 4.96 13.57 -1.14
C MET A 192 5.90 14.76 -0.87
N ALA A 193 6.66 14.67 0.22
CA ALA A 193 7.74 15.61 0.52
C ALA A 193 9.08 15.05 -0.01
N THR A 194 9.48 15.46 -1.21
CA THR A 194 10.76 15.07 -1.80
C THR A 194 11.82 16.13 -1.48
N CYS A 195 12.85 15.78 -0.71
CA CYS A 195 14.05 16.58 -0.56
C CYS A 195 15.25 15.82 -1.13
N CYS A 196 15.70 16.21 -2.32
CA CYS A 196 16.84 15.57 -2.96
C CYS A 196 18.14 16.09 -2.33
N GLU A 197 18.86 15.25 -1.59
CA GLU A 197 20.13 15.61 -0.94
C GLU A 197 21.25 15.93 -1.94
N HIS A 198 21.15 15.44 -3.18
CA HIS A 198 22.19 15.65 -4.19
C HIS A 198 22.03 16.98 -4.96
N CYS A 199 20.81 17.49 -5.14
CA CYS A 199 20.56 18.73 -5.88
C CYS A 199 19.83 19.83 -5.10
N GLY A 200 19.43 19.56 -3.85
CA GLY A 200 18.70 20.50 -2.99
C GLY A 200 17.25 20.74 -3.42
N HIS A 201 16.72 19.99 -4.38
CA HIS A 201 15.34 20.14 -4.83
C HIS A 201 14.37 19.71 -3.73
N ARG A 202 13.52 20.64 -3.30
CA ARG A 202 12.46 20.44 -2.31
C ARG A 202 11.10 20.58 -2.98
N THR A 203 10.25 19.57 -2.86
CA THR A 203 8.87 19.58 -3.36
C THR A 203 7.96 18.99 -2.30
N ASN A 204 6.89 19.69 -1.95
CA ASN A 204 5.80 19.15 -1.15
C ASN A 204 4.58 19.09 -2.07
N GLU A 205 4.30 17.91 -2.61
CA GLU A 205 3.09 17.63 -3.39
C GLU A 205 2.09 16.89 -2.52
N VAL A 206 0.82 17.23 -2.63
CA VAL A 206 -0.27 16.52 -1.96
C VAL A 206 -1.07 15.83 -3.05
N LYS A 207 -1.38 14.54 -2.93
CA LYS A 207 -2.17 13.79 -3.91
C LYS A 207 -3.18 12.91 -3.20
N SER A 208 -4.39 12.82 -3.72
CA SER A 208 -5.36 11.85 -3.20
C SER A 208 -4.85 10.43 -3.45
N ALA A 209 -4.85 9.60 -2.41
CA ALA A 209 -4.60 8.16 -2.42
C ALA A 209 -5.79 7.40 -3.03
N SER A 210 -6.98 7.99 -2.94
CA SER A 210 -8.24 7.41 -3.41
C SER A 210 -8.34 7.36 -4.93
N GLY A 211 -9.10 6.38 -5.40
CA GLY A 211 -9.48 6.28 -6.81
C GLY A 211 -10.31 7.47 -7.25
N ILE A 212 -10.58 7.58 -8.55
CA ILE A 212 -11.52 8.59 -9.04
C ILE A 212 -12.92 8.20 -8.55
N ALA A 213 -13.61 9.12 -7.87
CA ALA A 213 -14.94 8.85 -7.35
C ALA A 213 -15.94 8.52 -8.48
N GLU A 214 -17.05 7.86 -8.14
CA GLU A 214 -18.09 7.48 -9.11
C GLU A 214 -18.77 8.70 -9.76
N ARG A 215 -18.88 9.80 -9.00
CA ARG A 215 -19.51 11.06 -9.42
C ARG A 215 -18.53 12.22 -9.34
N GLY A 216 -18.73 13.21 -10.20
CA GLY A 216 -18.09 14.51 -10.05
C GLY A 216 -18.70 15.27 -8.88
N ILE A 217 -17.93 16.15 -8.26
CA ILE A 217 -18.37 16.96 -7.14
C ILE A 217 -18.26 18.45 -7.49
N LYS A 218 -19.30 19.20 -7.15
CA LYS A 218 -19.30 20.65 -7.21
C LYS A 218 -19.54 21.21 -5.83
N LEU A 219 -18.53 21.90 -5.29
CA LEU A 219 -18.57 22.53 -3.98
C LEU A 219 -18.74 24.04 -4.18
N THR A 220 -19.79 24.61 -3.59
CA THR A 220 -20.02 26.06 -3.60
C THR A 220 -19.98 26.57 -2.17
N LEU A 221 -18.91 27.30 -1.82
CA LEU A 221 -18.76 27.94 -0.52
C LEU A 221 -19.08 29.43 -0.65
N HIS A 222 -20.04 29.91 0.13
CA HIS A 222 -20.32 31.34 0.27
C HIS A 222 -19.46 31.94 1.40
N VAL A 223 -18.39 32.64 1.02
CA VAL A 223 -17.44 33.24 1.97
C VAL A 223 -17.97 34.60 2.40
N VAL A 224 -18.34 34.73 3.67
CA VAL A 224 -18.85 36.00 4.24
C VAL A 224 -18.03 36.43 5.44
N ASP A 225 -17.71 35.48 6.33
CA ASP A 225 -17.03 35.77 7.59
C ASP A 225 -15.53 35.54 7.46
N THR A 226 -14.75 36.23 8.30
CA THR A 226 -13.30 36.01 8.37
C THR A 226 -12.94 34.59 8.83
N CYS A 227 -13.84 33.91 9.57
CA CYS A 227 -13.68 32.50 9.94
C CYS A 227 -13.79 31.56 8.73
N ASP A 228 -14.47 31.95 7.66
CA ASP A 228 -14.56 31.13 6.45
C ASP A 228 -13.22 31.08 5.72
N LEU A 229 -12.33 32.07 5.93
CA LEU A 229 -10.99 32.11 5.33
C LEU A 229 -10.04 31.05 5.87
N THR A 230 -10.28 30.58 7.10
CA THR A 230 -9.45 29.58 7.79
C THR A 230 -9.86 28.15 7.48
N ARG A 231 -10.94 27.94 6.70
CA ARG A 231 -11.39 26.58 6.32
C ARG A 231 -10.30 25.86 5.54
N ASP A 232 -10.06 24.61 5.92
CA ASP A 232 -9.16 23.72 5.19
C ASP A 232 -9.77 23.36 3.83
N ILE A 233 -8.94 23.42 2.79
CA ILE A 233 -9.28 23.12 1.41
C ILE A 233 -8.26 22.13 0.86
N LEU A 234 -8.76 21.06 0.26
CA LEU A 234 -7.99 20.20 -0.63
C LEU A 234 -8.43 20.49 -2.06
N LYS A 235 -7.54 21.08 -2.86
CA LYS A 235 -7.76 21.25 -4.30
C LYS A 235 -7.12 20.08 -5.04
N SER A 236 -7.88 19.36 -5.86
CA SER A 236 -7.31 18.36 -6.77
C SER A 236 -6.65 19.00 -8.01
N GLU A 237 -5.77 18.27 -8.70
CA GLU A 237 -5.16 18.71 -9.96
C GLU A 237 -6.20 18.92 -11.07
N ASN A 238 -7.28 18.14 -11.03
CA ASN A 238 -8.37 18.10 -12.01
C ASN A 238 -9.54 19.04 -11.68
N CYS A 239 -9.50 19.74 -10.54
CA CYS A 239 -10.51 20.70 -10.13
C CYS A 239 -10.38 22.04 -10.88
N PHE A 240 -11.50 22.50 -11.44
CA PHE A 240 -11.71 23.87 -11.86
C PHE A 240 -12.13 24.73 -10.67
N LEU A 241 -11.66 25.97 -10.66
CA LEU A 241 -11.99 26.94 -9.63
C LEU A 241 -12.61 28.18 -10.30
N TYR A 242 -13.79 28.57 -9.83
CA TYR A 242 -14.50 29.77 -10.25
C TYR A 242 -14.76 30.69 -9.06
N ILE A 243 -14.50 31.99 -9.27
CA ILE A 243 -14.96 33.06 -8.37
C ILE A 243 -15.70 34.09 -9.24
N PRO A 244 -17.03 33.96 -9.39
CA PRO A 244 -17.82 34.79 -10.31
C PRO A 244 -17.70 36.29 -10.04
N GLU A 245 -17.68 36.70 -8.77
CA GLU A 245 -17.58 38.11 -8.37
C GLU A 245 -16.23 38.76 -8.72
N LEU A 246 -15.20 37.94 -8.87
CA LEU A 246 -13.87 38.36 -9.32
C LEU A 246 -13.68 38.19 -10.84
N GLU A 247 -14.65 37.60 -11.54
CA GLU A 247 -14.50 37.14 -12.94
C GLU A 247 -13.25 36.25 -13.11
N LEU A 248 -12.94 35.46 -12.09
CA LEU A 248 -11.75 34.60 -12.07
C LEU A 248 -12.15 33.15 -12.39
N GLU A 249 -11.54 32.61 -13.45
CA GLU A 249 -11.61 31.20 -13.81
C GLU A 249 -10.20 30.62 -13.83
N VAL A 250 -9.99 29.56 -13.04
CA VAL A 250 -8.72 28.85 -12.96
C VAL A 250 -8.93 27.44 -13.48
N GLY A 251 -8.35 27.15 -14.64
CA GLY A 251 -8.37 25.84 -15.26
C GLY A 251 -7.54 24.79 -14.52
N MET A 252 -7.76 23.53 -14.88
CA MET A 252 -7.04 22.37 -14.35
C MET A 252 -5.52 22.56 -14.41
N GLY A 253 -4.81 22.20 -13.34
CA GLY A 253 -3.34 22.21 -13.27
C GLY A 253 -2.62 23.56 -13.12
N ILE A 254 -3.30 24.71 -13.16
CA ILE A 254 -2.66 26.05 -13.01
C ILE A 254 -2.18 26.29 -11.57
N VAL A 255 -2.96 25.81 -10.60
CA VAL A 255 -2.57 25.64 -9.21
C VAL A 255 -2.76 24.16 -8.94
N GLY A 256 -1.65 23.40 -8.97
CA GLY A 256 -1.64 21.95 -8.79
C GLY A 256 -2.23 21.54 -7.44
N SER A 257 -2.23 20.23 -7.12
CA SER A 257 -2.84 19.80 -5.87
C SER A 257 -2.14 20.40 -4.66
N LYS A 258 -2.96 21.02 -3.80
CA LYS A 258 -2.52 21.65 -2.56
C LYS A 258 -3.57 21.42 -1.48
N PHE A 259 -3.08 21.13 -0.29
CA PHE A 259 -3.83 21.22 0.96
C PHE A 259 -3.47 22.55 1.62
N THR A 260 -4.43 23.46 1.74
CA THR A 260 -4.23 24.83 2.20
C THR A 260 -5.54 25.36 2.78
N THR A 261 -5.53 26.51 3.45
CA THR A 261 -6.76 27.23 3.76
C THR A 261 -7.28 28.05 2.58
N VAL A 262 -8.52 28.55 2.63
CA VAL A 262 -9.08 29.50 1.63
C VAL A 262 -8.16 30.71 1.42
N GLU A 263 -7.67 31.28 2.52
CA GLU A 263 -6.71 32.40 2.48
C GLU A 263 -5.42 32.01 1.76
N GLY A 264 -4.86 30.84 2.09
CA GLY A 264 -3.64 30.35 1.48
C GLY A 264 -3.80 30.06 -0.02
N LEU A 265 -4.97 29.59 -0.45
CA LEU A 265 -5.30 29.40 -1.86
C LEU A 265 -5.31 30.73 -2.62
N LEU A 266 -5.97 31.76 -2.09
CA LEU A 266 -6.02 33.09 -2.71
C LEU A 266 -4.64 33.75 -2.77
N LYS A 267 -3.83 33.63 -1.71
CA LYS A 267 -2.44 34.11 -1.72
C LYS A 267 -1.59 33.37 -2.75
N SER A 268 -1.70 32.05 -2.83
CA SER A 268 -0.98 31.28 -3.84
C SER A 268 -1.41 31.63 -5.27
N LEU A 269 -2.68 31.94 -5.49
CA LEU A 269 -3.17 32.42 -6.79
C LEU A 269 -2.57 33.77 -7.13
N LYS A 270 -2.59 34.71 -6.17
CA LYS A 270 -1.97 36.02 -6.32
C LYS A 270 -0.49 35.91 -6.69
N GLU A 271 0.29 35.13 -5.94
CA GLU A 271 1.70 34.89 -6.24
C GLU A 271 1.91 34.28 -7.63
N THR A 272 1.03 33.36 -8.05
CA THR A 272 1.10 32.75 -9.38
C THR A 272 0.84 33.79 -10.48
N PHE A 273 -0.17 34.64 -10.30
CA PHE A 273 -0.48 35.73 -11.22
C PHE A 273 0.61 36.81 -11.23
N GLU A 274 1.20 37.18 -10.10
CA GLU A 274 2.32 38.12 -10.01
C GLU A 274 3.58 37.58 -10.72
N ASN A 275 3.88 36.30 -10.56
CA ASN A 275 5.03 35.67 -11.21
C ASN A 275 4.83 35.48 -12.73
N GLN A 276 3.60 35.14 -13.16
CA GLN A 276 3.27 35.00 -14.59
C GLN A 276 3.08 36.34 -15.30
N SER A 277 2.64 37.37 -14.58
CA SER A 277 2.41 38.72 -15.11
C SER A 277 3.70 39.48 -15.44
N CYS A 278 4.88 38.86 -15.33
CA CYS A 278 6.11 39.34 -15.99
C CYS A 278 5.92 39.61 -17.50
N PHE A 279 4.94 38.97 -18.15
CA PHE A 279 4.56 39.25 -19.54
C PHE A 279 3.55 40.41 -19.73
N SER A 280 2.81 40.80 -18.70
CA SER A 280 1.73 41.83 -18.78
C SER A 280 2.04 43.12 -18.00
N LEU A 281 3.03 43.11 -17.10
CA LEU A 281 3.50 44.26 -16.32
C LEU A 281 4.82 44.85 -16.87
N GLY A 282 5.35 44.28 -17.96
CA GLY A 282 6.51 44.83 -18.65
C GLY A 282 6.22 46.19 -19.30
N ASP A 283 7.27 46.93 -19.62
CA ASP A 283 7.26 48.23 -20.31
C ASP A 283 6.57 48.22 -21.69
N SER A 284 6.38 47.03 -22.26
CA SER A 284 5.78 46.82 -23.59
C SER A 284 4.26 46.54 -23.56
N ALA A 285 3.65 46.39 -22.37
CA ALA A 285 2.20 46.17 -22.24
C ALA A 285 1.43 47.50 -22.30
N SER A 286 0.22 47.49 -22.86
CA SER A 286 -0.59 48.72 -22.94
C SER A 286 -0.98 49.22 -21.53
N PRO A 287 -1.03 50.55 -21.31
CA PRO A 287 -1.35 51.11 -19.99
C PRO A 287 -2.72 50.64 -19.48
N ASP A 288 -3.67 50.41 -20.39
CA ASP A 288 -5.00 49.88 -20.05
C ASP A 288 -4.95 48.45 -19.49
N GLN A 289 -4.09 47.58 -20.04
CA GLN A 289 -3.93 46.21 -19.55
C GLN A 289 -3.24 46.18 -18.19
N GLN A 290 -2.23 47.04 -17.99
CA GLN A 290 -1.55 47.18 -16.70
C GLN A 290 -2.53 47.67 -15.61
N GLN A 291 -3.41 48.62 -15.94
CA GLN A 291 -4.39 49.13 -14.99
C GLN A 291 -5.45 48.07 -14.63
N ARG A 292 -5.92 47.27 -15.59
CA ARG A 292 -6.85 46.16 -15.35
C ARG A 292 -6.23 45.06 -14.49
N MET A 293 -4.97 44.71 -14.72
CA MET A 293 -4.29 43.70 -13.92
C MET A 293 -4.07 44.18 -12.47
N ARG A 294 -3.70 45.45 -12.28
CA ARG A 294 -3.55 46.02 -10.93
C ARG A 294 -4.87 46.07 -10.18
N SER A 295 -5.95 46.51 -10.81
CA SER A 295 -7.27 46.52 -10.16
C SER A 295 -7.78 45.12 -9.84
N PHE A 296 -7.45 44.12 -10.66
CA PHE A 296 -7.75 42.71 -10.38
C PHE A 296 -6.95 42.18 -9.17
N LEU A 297 -5.64 42.43 -9.12
CA LEU A 297 -4.80 42.02 -7.97
C LEU A 297 -5.25 42.69 -6.67
N GLU A 298 -5.66 43.97 -6.72
CA GLU A 298 -6.24 44.66 -5.57
C GLU A 298 -7.56 44.04 -5.11
N LYS A 299 -8.43 43.61 -6.03
CA LYS A 299 -9.67 42.91 -5.69
C LYS A 299 -9.40 41.53 -5.08
N LEU A 300 -8.42 40.79 -5.60
CA LEU A 300 -7.97 39.52 -5.00
C LEU A 300 -7.42 39.73 -3.59
N ASP A 301 -6.65 40.79 -3.36
CA ASP A 301 -6.18 41.16 -2.02
C ASP A 301 -7.33 41.48 -1.08
N GLN A 302 -8.33 42.22 -1.54
CA GLN A 302 -9.54 42.51 -0.77
C GLN A 302 -10.32 41.24 -0.41
N ALA A 303 -10.39 40.26 -1.33
CA ALA A 303 -11.01 38.97 -1.09
C ALA A 303 -10.24 38.13 -0.05
N SER A 304 -8.90 38.12 -0.12
CA SER A 304 -8.04 37.41 0.85
C SER A 304 -8.15 37.98 2.27
N GLN A 305 -8.56 39.24 2.40
CA GLN A 305 -8.77 39.92 3.67
C GLN A 305 -10.23 39.84 4.16
N GLY A 306 -11.12 39.20 3.41
CA GLY A 306 -12.54 39.06 3.76
C GLY A 306 -13.34 40.38 3.72
N LYS A 307 -12.94 41.34 2.87
CA LYS A 307 -13.58 42.67 2.81
C LYS A 307 -14.93 42.69 2.09
N PHE A 308 -15.22 41.69 1.28
CA PHE A 308 -16.50 41.52 0.59
C PHE A 308 -16.83 40.03 0.47
N ALA A 309 -18.12 39.72 0.38
CA ALA A 309 -18.59 38.35 0.23
C ALA A 309 -18.49 37.88 -1.23
N TYR A 310 -18.11 36.62 -1.42
CA TYR A 310 -17.96 36.00 -2.74
C TYR A 310 -18.26 34.50 -2.68
N HIS A 311 -18.55 33.91 -3.85
CA HIS A 311 -18.76 32.48 -3.98
C HIS A 311 -17.50 31.82 -4.51
N LEU A 312 -16.95 30.88 -3.73
CA LEU A 312 -15.86 30.02 -4.13
C LEU A 312 -16.46 28.71 -4.66
N ILE A 313 -16.34 28.46 -5.96
CA ILE A 313 -16.91 27.29 -6.60
C ILE A 313 -15.78 26.37 -7.07
N PHE A 314 -15.75 25.16 -6.54
CA PHE A 314 -14.89 24.08 -7.01
C PHE A 314 -15.74 23.15 -7.85
N ASP A 315 -15.33 22.91 -9.08
CA ASP A 315 -15.93 21.94 -9.98
C ASP A 315 -14.88 20.88 -10.30
N ASP A 316 -15.00 19.72 -9.64
CA ASP A 316 -14.03 18.64 -9.73
C ASP A 316 -14.67 17.37 -10.31
N PRO A 317 -14.39 17.06 -11.59
CA PRO A 317 -14.89 15.85 -12.21
C PRO A 317 -14.22 14.59 -11.62
N SER A 318 -13.10 14.71 -10.90
CA SER A 318 -12.45 13.57 -10.25
C SER A 318 -13.03 13.20 -8.88
N GLY A 319 -13.85 14.07 -8.29
CA GLY A 319 -14.48 13.85 -6.98
C GLY A 319 -13.52 13.94 -5.79
N ASN A 320 -12.31 14.46 -5.99
CA ASN A 320 -11.20 14.39 -5.02
C ASN A 320 -10.87 15.73 -4.35
N SER A 321 -11.71 16.73 -4.54
CA SER A 321 -11.57 18.05 -3.90
C SER A 321 -12.48 18.17 -2.69
N TYR A 322 -12.02 18.89 -1.69
CA TYR A 322 -12.69 19.02 -0.41
C TYR A 322 -12.62 20.45 0.12
N ILE A 323 -13.69 20.87 0.80
CA ILE A 323 -13.77 22.10 1.57
C ILE A 323 -14.32 21.73 2.95
N GLU A 324 -13.62 22.14 4.01
CA GLU A 324 -14.00 21.89 5.40
C GLU A 324 -15.36 22.53 5.72
N SER A 325 -16.24 21.72 6.31
CA SER A 325 -17.47 22.17 6.94
C SER A 325 -17.18 22.50 8.41
N LEU A 326 -17.33 23.77 8.80
CA LEU A 326 -17.09 24.19 10.19
C LEU A 326 -18.16 23.71 11.17
N THR A 327 -19.32 23.28 10.65
CA THR A 327 -20.45 22.85 11.48
C THR A 327 -20.64 21.35 11.52
N ALA A 328 -19.86 20.57 10.78
CA ALA A 328 -19.87 19.10 10.81
C ALA A 328 -19.86 18.61 12.28
N PRO A 329 -20.87 17.86 12.78
CA PRO A 329 -21.95 17.12 12.11
C PRO A 329 -23.02 17.82 11.30
N ASN A 330 -23.29 19.06 11.61
CA ASN A 330 -24.49 19.70 11.13
C ASN A 330 -24.28 20.23 9.70
N PRO A 331 -25.30 20.15 8.83
CA PRO A 331 -25.23 20.66 7.48
C PRO A 331 -24.89 22.15 7.51
N ASP A 332 -23.81 22.51 6.81
CA ASP A 332 -23.32 23.89 6.77
C ASP A 332 -24.20 24.73 5.85
N SER A 333 -24.86 25.74 6.42
CA SER A 333 -25.70 26.68 5.68
C SER A 333 -24.98 27.45 4.55
N LYS A 334 -23.64 27.55 4.60
CA LYS A 334 -22.82 28.32 3.64
C LYS A 334 -22.10 27.45 2.60
N LEU A 335 -22.01 26.14 2.82
CA LEU A 335 -21.33 25.21 1.93
C LEU A 335 -22.36 24.29 1.28
N LYS A 336 -22.51 24.39 -0.04
CA LYS A 336 -23.36 23.52 -0.84
C LYS A 336 -22.52 22.50 -1.59
N VAL A 337 -22.83 21.22 -1.41
CA VAL A 337 -22.19 20.10 -2.12
C VAL A 337 -23.19 19.51 -3.11
N GLU A 338 -22.84 19.49 -4.38
CA GLU A 338 -23.65 18.91 -5.44
C GLU A 338 -22.84 17.79 -6.14
N PHE A 339 -23.39 16.57 -6.13
CA PHE A 339 -22.83 15.47 -6.91
C PHE A 339 -23.48 15.47 -8.29
N TYR A 340 -22.66 15.34 -9.34
CA TYR A 340 -23.15 15.30 -10.72
C TYR A 340 -22.57 14.10 -11.48
N GLU A 341 -23.33 13.60 -12.45
CA GLU A 341 -22.84 12.61 -13.40
C GLU A 341 -21.94 13.29 -14.43
N ARG A 342 -20.73 12.75 -14.57
CA ARG A 342 -19.72 13.27 -15.48
C ARG A 342 -20.16 13.13 -16.92
N SER A 343 -19.85 14.13 -17.73
CA SER A 343 -20.05 14.06 -19.17
C SER A 343 -19.12 13.02 -19.80
N TRP A 344 -19.46 12.57 -21.01
CA TRP A 344 -18.63 11.62 -21.76
C TRP A 344 -17.22 12.18 -22.00
N GLU A 345 -17.10 13.48 -22.30
CA GLU A 345 -15.82 14.18 -22.50
C GLU A 345 -15.00 14.22 -21.20
N GLN A 346 -15.64 14.51 -20.06
CA GLN A 346 -14.98 14.48 -18.75
C GLN A 346 -14.48 13.06 -18.39
N ASN A 347 -15.27 12.03 -18.69
CA ASN A 347 -14.84 10.64 -18.49
C ASN A 347 -13.69 10.24 -19.44
N GLU A 348 -13.62 10.80 -20.64
CA GLU A 348 -12.50 10.58 -21.56
C GLU A 348 -11.22 11.26 -21.04
N GLU A 349 -11.32 12.49 -20.53
CA GLU A 349 -10.19 13.22 -19.92
C GLU A 349 -9.65 12.52 -18.67
N LEU A 350 -10.54 11.91 -17.88
CA LEU A 350 -10.20 11.11 -16.70
C LEU A 350 -9.78 9.67 -17.04
N GLY A 351 -9.98 9.22 -18.28
CA GLY A 351 -9.63 7.87 -18.74
C GLY A 351 -10.56 6.75 -18.23
N LEU A 352 -11.81 7.09 -17.88
CA LEU A 352 -12.81 6.17 -17.32
C LEU A 352 -13.64 5.45 -18.39
N ASN A 353 -13.81 6.04 -19.58
CA ASN A 353 -14.56 5.41 -20.67
C ASN A 353 -13.92 4.09 -21.15
N ASP A 354 -12.62 3.92 -20.95
CA ASP A 354 -11.87 2.71 -21.30
C ASP A 354 -11.79 1.70 -20.13
N MET A 355 -12.42 1.99 -18.99
CA MET A 355 -12.35 1.22 -17.75
C MET A 355 -13.56 0.29 -17.62
N ASN A 356 -13.35 -1.03 -17.80
CA ASN A 356 -14.43 -2.02 -17.68
C ASN A 356 -14.56 -2.51 -16.23
N THR A 357 -15.62 -2.10 -15.52
CA THR A 357 -15.85 -2.37 -14.09
C THR A 357 -16.88 -3.47 -13.79
N GLU A 358 -17.56 -4.02 -14.80
CA GLU A 358 -18.57 -5.08 -14.62
C GLU A 358 -18.09 -6.46 -15.15
N ASN A 359 -18.62 -7.54 -14.57
CA ASN A 359 -18.35 -8.97 -14.86
C ASN A 359 -17.05 -9.61 -14.32
N TYR A 360 -16.67 -9.29 -13.07
CA TYR A 360 -15.62 -10.06 -12.36
C TYR A 360 -16.13 -11.14 -11.40
N SER A 361 -17.42 -11.16 -11.01
CA SER A 361 -17.87 -12.08 -9.93
C SER A 361 -19.25 -12.74 -10.05
N SER A 362 -20.08 -12.48 -11.07
CA SER A 362 -21.32 -13.25 -11.22
C SER A 362 -21.94 -13.15 -12.60
N GLU A 363 -21.39 -13.93 -13.55
CA GLU A 363 -22.20 -14.46 -14.65
C GLU A 363 -21.87 -15.95 -14.82
N VAL A 364 -22.66 -16.79 -14.14
CA VAL A 364 -23.08 -18.06 -14.75
C VAL A 364 -23.99 -17.69 -15.91
N ASN A 365 -23.42 -17.15 -16.98
CA ASN A 365 -24.19 -16.84 -18.17
C ASN A 365 -24.37 -18.11 -18.98
N THR A 366 -25.47 -18.76 -18.63
CA THR A 366 -26.17 -19.75 -19.45
C THR A 366 -26.65 -19.05 -20.72
N TYR A 367 -25.77 -18.81 -21.69
CA TYR A 367 -26.22 -18.40 -23.02
C TYR A 367 -26.70 -19.60 -23.81
N CYS A 368 -28.00 -19.83 -23.64
CA CYS A 368 -28.98 -20.17 -24.66
C CYS A 368 -28.39 -20.52 -26.05
N PHE A 369 -28.46 -21.82 -26.36
CA PHE A 369 -28.48 -22.34 -27.71
C PHE A 369 -29.44 -21.50 -28.58
N THR A 370 -28.89 -20.72 -29.50
CA THR A 370 -29.60 -20.38 -30.73
C THR A 370 -28.98 -21.18 -31.87
N SER A 371 -29.71 -22.22 -32.28
CA SER A 371 -29.44 -23.15 -33.38
C SER A 371 -29.42 -22.50 -34.76
N LYS A 372 -28.74 -21.35 -34.96
CA LYS A 372 -28.70 -20.66 -36.27
C LYS A 372 -27.33 -20.21 -36.78
N MET A 373 -26.22 -20.62 -36.15
CA MET A 373 -24.88 -20.49 -36.74
C MET A 373 -24.02 -21.77 -36.65
N VAL A 374 -24.66 -22.94 -36.56
CA VAL A 374 -23.98 -24.26 -36.56
C VAL A 374 -24.09 -24.98 -37.92
N GLN A 375 -24.76 -24.42 -38.92
CA GLN A 375 -24.91 -25.05 -40.24
C GLN A 375 -24.44 -24.11 -41.35
N SER A 376 -23.12 -24.01 -41.55
CA SER A 376 -22.51 -23.69 -42.86
C SER A 376 -20.98 -23.63 -42.89
N ARG A 377 -20.25 -23.97 -41.81
CA ARG A 377 -18.77 -24.04 -41.86
C ARG A 377 -18.14 -25.24 -41.15
N VAL A 378 -18.89 -26.34 -40.98
CA VAL A 378 -18.42 -27.55 -40.27
C VAL A 378 -17.57 -28.48 -41.15
N ASP A 379 -17.55 -28.36 -42.47
CA ASP A 379 -16.92 -29.42 -43.29
C ASP A 379 -15.46 -29.22 -43.73
N ASN A 380 -14.78 -28.13 -43.34
CA ASN A 380 -13.40 -27.87 -43.85
C ASN A 380 -12.30 -27.60 -42.80
N SER A 381 -12.60 -27.54 -41.49
CA SER A 381 -11.58 -27.30 -40.44
C SER A 381 -11.23 -28.53 -39.59
N GLU A 382 -12.14 -29.50 -39.44
CA GLU A 382 -11.89 -30.70 -38.61
C GLU A 382 -10.83 -31.64 -39.21
N LYS A 383 -10.65 -31.63 -40.54
CA LYS A 383 -9.60 -32.41 -41.21
C LYS A 383 -8.20 -31.82 -41.09
N CYS A 384 -8.07 -30.49 -40.91
CA CYS A 384 -6.75 -29.86 -40.81
C CYS A 384 -6.21 -29.85 -39.38
N VAL A 385 -7.06 -29.77 -38.35
CA VAL A 385 -6.61 -29.67 -36.94
C VAL A 385 -6.25 -31.05 -36.35
N LYS A 386 -6.97 -32.12 -36.72
CA LYS A 386 -6.63 -33.50 -36.26
C LYS A 386 -5.34 -34.05 -36.89
N MET A 387 -4.88 -33.49 -38.00
CA MET A 387 -3.69 -33.97 -38.72
C MET A 387 -2.38 -33.38 -38.19
N VAL A 388 -2.41 -32.32 -37.36
CA VAL A 388 -1.19 -31.69 -36.85
C VAL A 388 -0.77 -32.21 -35.48
N ASN A 389 -1.72 -32.50 -34.58
CA ASN A 389 -1.38 -32.96 -33.22
C ASN A 389 -0.91 -34.42 -33.13
N THR A 390 -1.25 -35.26 -34.11
CA THR A 390 -0.85 -36.68 -34.11
C THR A 390 0.52 -36.91 -34.76
N CYS A 391 0.98 -36.02 -35.64
CA CYS A 391 2.21 -36.22 -36.43
C CYS A 391 3.48 -35.65 -35.78
N VAL A 392 3.35 -34.87 -34.69
CA VAL A 392 4.49 -34.19 -34.04
C VAL A 392 5.04 -35.00 -32.86
N LEU A 393 4.28 -35.90 -32.25
CA LEU A 393 4.73 -36.63 -31.06
C LEU A 393 5.64 -37.84 -31.34
N GLU A 394 5.76 -38.31 -32.59
CA GLU A 394 6.45 -39.59 -32.88
C GLU A 394 7.98 -39.53 -33.02
N ASN A 395 8.63 -38.35 -32.94
CA ASN A 395 10.07 -38.22 -33.25
C ASN A 395 10.93 -37.43 -32.25
N PHE A 396 10.41 -37.03 -31.10
CA PHE A 396 11.22 -36.33 -30.08
C PHE A 396 11.74 -37.32 -29.04
N GLY A 397 13.05 -37.29 -28.77
CA GLY A 397 13.75 -38.31 -27.97
C GLY A 397 13.15 -38.53 -26.57
N SER A 398 13.50 -39.66 -25.95
CA SER A 398 12.92 -40.21 -24.70
C SER A 398 13.01 -39.33 -23.43
N LYS A 399 13.55 -38.12 -23.51
CA LYS A 399 13.74 -37.18 -22.40
C LYS A 399 12.94 -35.88 -22.51
N VAL A 400 12.11 -35.74 -23.54
CA VAL A 400 11.13 -34.65 -23.64
C VAL A 400 9.81 -35.14 -23.07
N MET A 401 9.36 -34.50 -21.99
CA MET A 401 8.10 -34.77 -21.33
C MET A 401 7.11 -33.64 -21.66
N PHE A 402 5.96 -34.02 -22.19
CA PHE A 402 4.83 -33.12 -22.37
C PHE A 402 3.88 -33.27 -21.18
N VAL A 403 3.41 -32.15 -20.65
CA VAL A 403 2.31 -32.16 -19.68
C VAL A 403 1.06 -32.76 -20.35
N PRO A 404 0.34 -33.68 -19.70
CA PRO A 404 -0.85 -34.31 -20.28
C PRO A 404 -1.87 -33.26 -20.73
N MET A 405 -2.21 -33.26 -22.02
CA MET A 405 -3.14 -32.28 -22.57
C MET A 405 -4.59 -32.64 -22.19
N ASN A 406 -5.12 -31.92 -21.19
CA ASN A 406 -6.53 -31.97 -20.81
C ASN A 406 -7.29 -30.76 -21.39
N ASP A 407 -8.62 -30.84 -21.45
CA ASP A 407 -9.47 -29.73 -21.94
C ASP A 407 -9.19 -28.41 -21.21
N GLN A 408 -8.86 -28.48 -19.92
CA GLN A 408 -8.45 -27.33 -19.11
C GLN A 408 -7.15 -26.68 -19.60
N ILE A 409 -6.12 -27.47 -19.93
CA ILE A 409 -4.85 -26.92 -20.42
C ILE A 409 -5.04 -26.33 -21.81
N HIS A 410 -5.87 -26.98 -22.63
CA HIS A 410 -6.24 -26.47 -23.93
C HIS A 410 -7.00 -25.12 -23.83
N GLU A 411 -7.90 -24.97 -22.87
CA GLU A 411 -8.55 -23.69 -22.56
C GLU A 411 -7.53 -22.62 -22.16
N LEU A 412 -6.60 -22.93 -21.25
CA LEU A 412 -5.55 -21.99 -20.84
C LEU A 412 -4.68 -21.55 -22.02
N HIS A 413 -4.29 -22.48 -22.90
CA HIS A 413 -3.56 -22.15 -24.13
C HIS A 413 -4.37 -21.27 -25.06
N THR A 414 -5.68 -21.53 -25.18
CA THR A 414 -6.59 -20.74 -26.02
C THR A 414 -6.66 -19.29 -25.53
N ILE A 415 -6.84 -19.07 -24.22
CA ILE A 415 -6.91 -17.73 -23.61
C ILE A 415 -5.56 -17.00 -23.74
N ILE A 416 -4.44 -17.68 -23.48
CA ILE A 416 -3.10 -17.07 -23.63
C ILE A 416 -2.83 -16.68 -25.09
N ARG A 417 -3.36 -17.42 -26.07
CA ARG A 417 -3.20 -17.13 -27.50
C ARG A 417 -4.14 -16.05 -28.03
N ASP A 418 -5.25 -15.80 -27.35
CA ASP A 418 -6.22 -14.82 -27.79
C ASP A 418 -5.66 -13.39 -27.67
N LYS A 419 -5.80 -12.66 -28.79
CA LYS A 419 -5.35 -11.28 -28.92
C LYS A 419 -6.20 -10.34 -28.06
N CYS A 420 -7.48 -10.65 -27.88
CA CYS A 420 -8.45 -9.81 -27.17
C CYS A 420 -8.38 -9.95 -25.66
N THR A 421 -7.73 -11.01 -25.16
CA THR A 421 -7.61 -11.28 -23.72
C THR A 421 -6.91 -10.12 -23.00
N SER A 422 -7.55 -9.64 -21.92
CA SER A 422 -7.04 -8.56 -21.09
C SER A 422 -5.70 -8.92 -20.47
N GLN A 423 -4.91 -7.93 -20.03
CA GLN A 423 -3.64 -8.24 -19.39
C GLN A 423 -3.81 -8.97 -18.04
N GLY A 424 -4.81 -8.56 -17.24
CA GLY A 424 -5.09 -9.17 -15.94
C GLY A 424 -5.40 -10.65 -16.08
N ASP A 425 -6.32 -10.98 -16.99
CA ASP A 425 -6.65 -12.36 -17.32
C ASP A 425 -5.45 -13.11 -17.89
N PHE A 426 -4.71 -12.48 -18.80
CA PHE A 426 -3.52 -13.09 -19.39
C PHE A 426 -2.50 -13.50 -18.31
N VAL A 427 -2.22 -12.63 -17.33
CA VAL A 427 -1.30 -12.94 -16.22
C VAL A 427 -1.89 -14.03 -15.32
N PHE A 428 -3.17 -13.95 -14.97
CA PHE A 428 -3.85 -14.92 -14.12
C PHE A 428 -3.82 -16.34 -14.72
N TYR A 429 -4.25 -16.49 -15.98
CA TYR A 429 -4.26 -17.78 -16.66
C TYR A 429 -2.84 -18.28 -16.99
N SER A 430 -1.90 -17.37 -17.26
CA SER A 430 -0.48 -17.73 -17.40
C SER A 430 0.10 -18.30 -16.10
N ASP A 431 -0.18 -17.67 -14.95
CA ASP A 431 0.25 -18.15 -13.63
C ASP A 431 -0.33 -19.54 -13.34
N ARG A 432 -1.60 -19.80 -13.71
CA ARG A 432 -2.22 -21.13 -13.61
C ARG A 432 -1.49 -22.18 -14.45
N LEU A 433 -1.20 -21.88 -15.72
CA LEU A 433 -0.46 -22.80 -16.58
C LEU A 433 0.96 -23.06 -16.05
N ILE A 434 1.64 -22.02 -15.55
CA ILE A 434 2.98 -22.13 -14.96
C ILE A 434 2.98 -23.08 -13.76
N ARG A 435 1.98 -23.00 -12.87
CA ARG A 435 1.87 -23.90 -11.71
C ARG A 435 1.75 -25.37 -12.14
N LEU A 436 0.89 -25.67 -13.10
CA LEU A 436 0.71 -27.04 -13.61
C LEU A 436 2.03 -27.61 -14.19
N VAL A 437 2.74 -26.82 -14.99
CA VAL A 437 4.03 -27.25 -15.58
C VAL A 437 5.11 -27.42 -14.50
N LEU A 438 5.12 -26.55 -13.49
CA LEU A 438 6.08 -26.63 -12.38
C LEU A 438 5.83 -27.84 -11.49
N GLU A 439 4.58 -28.19 -11.21
CA GLU A 439 4.22 -29.39 -10.44
C GLU A 439 4.71 -30.66 -11.15
N GLU A 440 4.49 -30.78 -12.46
CA GLU A 440 5.05 -31.89 -13.24
C GLU A 440 6.58 -31.90 -13.25
N SER A 441 7.20 -30.73 -13.25
CA SER A 441 8.66 -30.62 -13.17
C SER A 441 9.22 -31.03 -11.81
N LEU A 442 8.47 -30.77 -10.72
CA LEU A 442 8.83 -31.19 -9.36
C LEU A 442 8.69 -32.71 -9.17
N ASN A 443 7.78 -33.37 -9.90
CA ASN A 443 7.64 -34.83 -9.89
C ASN A 443 8.89 -35.56 -10.42
N LEU A 444 9.69 -34.91 -11.26
CA LEU A 444 10.92 -35.47 -11.83
C LEU A 444 12.14 -35.38 -10.89
N LEU A 445 12.03 -34.66 -9.78
CA LEU A 445 13.10 -34.54 -8.79
C LEU A 445 13.18 -35.79 -7.90
N PRO A 446 14.34 -36.09 -7.29
CA PRO A 446 14.51 -37.33 -6.53
C PRO A 446 13.69 -37.33 -5.23
N TYR A 447 12.90 -38.38 -5.03
CA TYR A 447 12.19 -38.69 -3.79
C TYR A 447 12.83 -39.88 -3.08
N SER A 448 12.79 -39.85 -1.74
CA SER A 448 13.23 -40.95 -0.88
C SER A 448 12.02 -41.56 -0.16
N PRO A 449 11.95 -42.88 0.03
CA PRO A 449 10.89 -43.51 0.81
C PRO A 449 11.00 -43.03 2.27
N TRP A 450 9.86 -42.69 2.86
CA TRP A 450 9.80 -42.16 4.22
C TRP A 450 8.51 -42.57 4.92
N THR A 451 8.66 -43.41 5.95
CA THR A 451 7.53 -43.86 6.77
C THR A 451 7.23 -42.83 7.86
N VAL A 452 5.97 -42.40 7.96
CA VAL A 452 5.46 -41.54 9.05
C VAL A 452 4.48 -42.30 9.90
N VAL A 453 4.36 -41.92 11.18
CA VAL A 453 3.28 -42.40 12.04
C VAL A 453 2.19 -41.35 12.04
N SER A 454 0.97 -41.73 11.64
CA SER A 454 -0.19 -40.85 11.64
C SER A 454 -0.60 -40.47 13.08
N PRO A 455 -1.37 -39.39 13.28
CA PRO A 455 -1.95 -39.07 14.59
C PRO A 455 -2.83 -40.18 15.17
N THR A 456 -3.31 -41.10 14.32
CA THR A 456 -4.09 -42.29 14.70
C THR A 456 -3.22 -43.49 15.11
N GLY A 457 -1.90 -43.36 15.10
CA GLY A 457 -0.95 -44.39 15.53
C GLY A 457 -0.59 -45.43 14.47
N PHE A 458 -1.06 -45.28 13.22
CA PHE A 458 -0.74 -46.19 12.12
C PHE A 458 0.47 -45.70 11.32
N SER A 459 1.33 -46.61 10.88
CA SER A 459 2.44 -46.29 9.97
C SER A 459 1.92 -46.10 8.55
N TYR A 460 2.33 -45.02 7.89
CA TYR A 460 2.08 -44.73 6.49
C TYR A 460 3.41 -44.63 5.73
N ASP A 461 3.56 -45.48 4.71
CA ASP A 461 4.74 -45.48 3.83
C ASP A 461 4.58 -44.41 2.76
N GLY A 462 5.15 -43.24 3.03
CA GLY A 462 5.13 -42.08 2.14
C GLY A 462 6.44 -41.88 1.38
N LEU A 463 6.51 -40.72 0.73
CA LEU A 463 7.69 -40.23 0.03
C LEU A 463 8.09 -38.88 0.61
N ARG A 464 9.40 -38.64 0.69
CA ARG A 464 9.97 -37.36 1.11
C ARG A 464 10.88 -36.82 0.01
N PHE A 465 10.68 -35.56 -0.32
CA PHE A 465 11.50 -34.82 -1.27
C PHE A 465 12.95 -34.75 -0.79
N SER A 466 13.91 -35.11 -1.66
CA SER A 466 15.34 -35.09 -1.29
C SER A 466 15.84 -33.65 -1.15
N SER A 467 16.59 -33.37 -0.09
CA SER A 467 17.18 -32.04 0.12
C SER A 467 18.29 -31.76 -0.89
N GLY A 468 18.36 -30.52 -1.38
CA GLY A 468 19.45 -30.07 -2.25
C GLY A 468 18.99 -29.33 -3.50
N ASN A 469 17.72 -29.38 -3.87
CA ASN A 469 17.25 -28.83 -5.13
C ASN A 469 17.36 -27.29 -5.19
N CYS A 470 17.61 -26.77 -6.39
CA CYS A 470 17.66 -25.34 -6.67
C CYS A 470 17.04 -25.03 -8.03
N SER A 471 16.72 -23.76 -8.25
CA SER A 471 16.23 -23.30 -9.54
C SER A 471 17.13 -22.21 -10.10
N VAL A 472 17.23 -22.12 -11.42
CA VAL A 472 17.96 -21.08 -12.13
C VAL A 472 17.03 -20.45 -13.15
N SER A 473 16.87 -19.14 -13.08
CA SER A 473 16.01 -18.35 -13.96
C SER A 473 16.83 -17.64 -15.03
N ILE A 474 16.47 -17.84 -16.31
CA ILE A 474 17.09 -17.11 -17.44
C ILE A 474 16.38 -15.77 -17.61
N ILE A 475 17.03 -14.69 -17.16
CA ILE A 475 16.47 -13.34 -17.19
C ILE A 475 16.47 -12.79 -18.62
N ARG A 476 15.42 -12.09 -19.06
CA ARG A 476 14.25 -11.61 -18.29
C ARG A 476 13.07 -12.59 -18.21
N SER A 477 12.91 -13.45 -19.22
CA SER A 477 11.74 -14.32 -19.40
C SER A 477 11.52 -15.34 -18.28
N GLY A 478 12.57 -15.95 -17.74
CA GLY A 478 12.48 -16.93 -16.65
C GLY A 478 11.92 -16.35 -15.35
N GLY A 479 12.01 -15.03 -15.17
CA GLY A 479 11.51 -14.34 -13.97
C GLY A 479 10.00 -14.49 -13.77
N VAL A 480 9.23 -14.68 -14.84
CA VAL A 480 7.78 -14.94 -14.83
C VAL A 480 7.45 -16.17 -13.97
N MET A 481 8.29 -17.20 -14.05
CA MET A 481 8.04 -18.49 -13.41
C MET A 481 8.53 -18.55 -11.95
N GLU A 482 9.29 -17.54 -11.50
CA GLU A 482 9.82 -17.49 -10.12
C GLU A 482 8.70 -17.36 -9.08
N LYS A 483 7.60 -16.68 -9.43
CA LYS A 483 6.42 -16.55 -8.56
C LYS A 483 5.75 -17.90 -8.35
N GLY A 484 5.38 -18.57 -9.44
CA GLY A 484 4.77 -19.90 -9.39
C GLY A 484 5.63 -20.92 -8.64
N LEU A 485 6.95 -20.87 -8.84
CA LEU A 485 7.86 -21.79 -8.14
C LEU A 485 7.87 -21.58 -6.62
N ARG A 486 7.84 -20.33 -6.16
CA ARG A 486 7.86 -20.01 -4.73
C ARG A 486 6.53 -20.36 -4.05
N GLU A 487 5.43 -20.32 -4.79
CA GLU A 487 4.12 -20.75 -4.32
C GLU A 487 4.07 -22.27 -4.14
N CYS A 488 4.64 -23.04 -5.08
CA CYS A 488 4.71 -24.51 -4.97
C CYS A 488 5.77 -24.97 -3.94
N CYS A 489 6.93 -24.31 -3.88
CA CYS A 489 8.05 -24.70 -3.02
C CYS A 489 8.76 -23.49 -2.40
N ARG A 490 8.43 -23.18 -1.13
CA ARG A 490 8.94 -22.00 -0.41
C ARG A 490 10.44 -22.05 -0.12
N SER A 491 11.04 -23.23 -0.02
CA SER A 491 12.43 -23.43 0.41
C SER A 491 13.46 -23.46 -0.73
N MET A 492 13.02 -23.37 -1.99
CA MET A 492 13.91 -23.48 -3.15
C MET A 492 14.72 -22.19 -3.37
N ARG A 493 16.05 -22.31 -3.41
CA ARG A 493 16.95 -21.19 -3.75
C ARG A 493 16.94 -20.95 -5.26
N ILE A 494 16.90 -19.68 -5.67
CA ILE A 494 16.83 -19.27 -7.08
C ILE A 494 18.11 -18.54 -7.50
N GLY A 495 18.86 -19.12 -8.43
CA GLY A 495 19.95 -18.49 -9.17
C GLY A 495 19.44 -17.73 -10.40
N LYS A 496 20.23 -16.79 -10.89
CA LYS A 496 19.86 -15.89 -11.99
C LYS A 496 20.97 -15.83 -13.03
N ILE A 497 20.63 -16.06 -14.30
CA ILE A 497 21.54 -15.90 -15.43
C ILE A 497 20.91 -14.90 -16.40
N LEU A 498 21.64 -13.84 -16.71
CA LEU A 498 21.27 -12.86 -17.73
C LEU A 498 22.04 -13.15 -19.00
N ILE A 499 21.29 -13.52 -20.04
CA ILE A 499 21.83 -13.80 -21.36
C ILE A 499 21.28 -12.75 -22.32
N GLN A 500 22.17 -12.06 -23.02
CA GLN A 500 21.81 -11.05 -24.01
C GLN A 500 22.29 -11.50 -25.38
N LYS A 501 21.39 -11.43 -26.36
CA LYS A 501 21.75 -11.60 -27.75
C LYS A 501 22.23 -10.26 -28.27
N ASP A 502 23.43 -10.24 -28.83
CA ASP A 502 23.98 -9.05 -29.46
C ASP A 502 23.26 -8.81 -30.80
N ALA A 503 22.86 -7.56 -31.04
CA ALA A 503 21.97 -7.23 -32.14
C ALA A 503 22.67 -7.34 -33.51
N ASP A 504 23.97 -7.07 -33.54
CA ASP A 504 24.76 -6.97 -34.77
C ASP A 504 25.39 -8.31 -35.17
N SER A 505 25.91 -9.07 -34.20
CA SER A 505 26.57 -10.37 -34.45
C SER A 505 25.62 -11.56 -34.36
N GLY A 506 24.46 -11.39 -33.72
CA GLY A 506 23.54 -12.48 -33.41
C GLY A 506 24.08 -13.49 -32.40
N GLU A 507 25.27 -13.24 -31.84
CA GLU A 507 25.88 -14.06 -30.82
C GLU A 507 25.21 -13.87 -29.46
N VAL A 508 25.19 -14.94 -28.68
CA VAL A 508 24.52 -14.99 -27.38
C VAL A 508 25.59 -14.91 -26.28
N LYS A 509 25.65 -13.77 -25.59
CA LYS A 509 26.65 -13.50 -24.55
C LYS A 509 26.01 -13.52 -23.16
N VAL A 510 26.75 -14.08 -22.21
CA VAL A 510 26.39 -14.06 -20.79
C VAL A 510 26.86 -12.73 -20.21
N VAL A 511 25.91 -11.92 -19.73
CA VAL A 511 26.20 -10.59 -19.18
C VAL A 511 26.34 -10.66 -17.66
N TYR A 512 25.56 -11.53 -17.02
CA TYR A 512 25.55 -11.68 -15.57
C TYR A 512 25.15 -13.09 -15.18
N SER A 513 25.76 -13.61 -14.13
CA SER A 513 25.39 -14.89 -13.54
C SER A 513 25.60 -14.84 -12.04
N LYS A 514 24.57 -15.17 -11.28
CA LYS A 514 24.61 -15.33 -9.82
C LYS A 514 23.92 -16.63 -9.47
N LEU A 515 24.72 -17.64 -9.18
CA LEU A 515 24.27 -18.99 -8.86
C LEU A 515 24.32 -19.24 -7.35
N VAL A 516 23.63 -20.28 -6.91
CA VAL A 516 23.64 -20.72 -5.51
C VAL A 516 24.99 -21.39 -5.21
N GLN A 517 25.55 -21.15 -4.03
CA GLN A 517 26.74 -21.87 -3.57
C GLN A 517 26.44 -23.39 -3.48
N ASP A 518 27.39 -24.21 -3.90
CA ASP A 518 27.28 -25.68 -4.01
C ASP A 518 26.34 -26.20 -5.12
N ILE A 519 26.05 -25.42 -6.17
CA ILE A 519 25.17 -25.84 -7.28
C ILE A 519 25.59 -27.19 -7.93
N GLN A 520 26.87 -27.51 -7.89
CA GLN A 520 27.53 -28.71 -8.42
C GLN A 520 26.89 -30.01 -7.93
N ARG A 521 26.40 -30.03 -6.68
CA ARG A 521 25.86 -31.22 -6.01
C ARG A 521 24.33 -31.27 -6.06
N ARG A 522 23.68 -30.29 -6.69
CA ARG A 522 22.23 -30.06 -6.63
C ARG A 522 21.56 -30.42 -7.94
N HIS A 523 20.27 -30.75 -7.89
CA HIS A 523 19.42 -30.78 -9.07
C HIS A 523 18.91 -29.37 -9.38
N VAL A 524 18.91 -29.01 -10.66
CA VAL A 524 18.64 -27.65 -11.12
C VAL A 524 17.38 -27.62 -11.99
N LEU A 525 16.38 -26.84 -11.58
CA LEU A 525 15.26 -26.46 -12.44
C LEU A 525 15.60 -25.19 -13.22
N LEU A 526 15.87 -25.33 -14.52
CA LEU A 526 16.16 -24.20 -15.41
C LEU A 526 14.84 -23.63 -15.96
N LEU A 527 14.48 -22.41 -15.56
CA LEU A 527 13.22 -21.77 -15.91
C LEU A 527 13.38 -20.90 -17.16
N TYR A 528 12.65 -21.26 -18.22
CA TYR A 528 12.58 -20.45 -19.44
C TYR A 528 11.29 -20.74 -20.19
N PRO A 529 10.29 -19.81 -20.21
CA PRO A 529 8.94 -20.13 -20.65
C PRO A 529 8.75 -20.28 -22.17
N ILE A 530 9.59 -19.67 -23.00
CA ILE A 530 9.43 -19.68 -24.47
C ILE A 530 10.74 -20.07 -25.13
N MET A 531 10.72 -21.08 -25.99
CA MET A 531 11.89 -21.55 -26.69
C MET A 531 11.70 -21.61 -28.22
N ASN A 532 12.43 -20.73 -28.93
CA ASN A 532 12.34 -20.64 -30.40
C ASN A 532 13.47 -21.33 -31.15
N THR A 533 14.73 -21.11 -30.72
CA THR A 533 15.92 -21.62 -31.41
C THR A 533 16.78 -22.53 -30.53
N GLY A 534 16.51 -22.59 -29.22
CA GLY A 534 17.30 -23.37 -28.26
C GLY A 534 18.69 -22.79 -27.90
N LYS A 535 19.23 -21.84 -28.69
CA LYS A 535 20.58 -21.27 -28.46
C LYS A 535 20.78 -20.62 -27.09
N THR A 536 19.76 -19.90 -26.58
CA THR A 536 19.80 -19.27 -25.26
C THR A 536 19.94 -20.31 -24.15
N VAL A 537 19.17 -21.40 -24.24
CA VAL A 537 19.22 -22.52 -23.30
C VAL A 537 20.57 -23.23 -23.39
N HIS A 538 21.07 -23.46 -24.60
CA HIS A 538 22.41 -24.03 -24.79
C HIS A 538 23.50 -23.18 -24.11
N LYS A 539 23.45 -21.84 -24.26
CA LYS A 539 24.41 -20.96 -23.59
C LYS A 539 24.26 -20.95 -22.07
N ALA A 540 23.03 -21.00 -21.56
CA ALA A 540 22.77 -21.13 -20.12
C ALA A 540 23.33 -22.45 -19.56
N MET A 541 23.17 -23.54 -20.31
CA MET A 541 23.72 -24.84 -19.94
C MET A 541 25.24 -24.86 -19.96
N GLN A 542 25.90 -24.18 -20.92
CA GLN A 542 27.35 -24.00 -20.88
C GLN A 542 27.80 -23.35 -19.57
N VAL A 543 27.13 -22.29 -19.11
CA VAL A 543 27.45 -21.65 -17.82
C VAL A 543 27.28 -22.61 -16.64
N LEU A 544 26.26 -23.48 -16.66
CA LEU A 544 26.05 -24.46 -15.61
C LEU A 544 27.14 -25.55 -15.63
N ILE A 545 27.55 -26.02 -16.82
CA ILE A 545 28.63 -26.99 -16.99
C ILE A 545 29.97 -26.38 -16.56
N ASP A 546 30.23 -25.10 -16.87
CA ASP A 546 31.41 -24.37 -16.43
C ASP A 546 31.48 -24.26 -14.88
N ASN A 547 30.33 -24.34 -14.20
CA ASN A 547 30.21 -24.42 -12.75
C ASN A 547 30.08 -25.88 -12.24
N GLU A 548 30.55 -26.86 -13.02
CA GLU A 548 30.59 -28.31 -12.74
C GLU A 548 29.22 -28.97 -12.45
N VAL A 549 28.14 -28.42 -13.00
CA VAL A 549 26.81 -29.06 -12.95
C VAL A 549 26.70 -30.10 -14.06
N LYS A 550 26.29 -31.33 -13.69
CA LYS A 550 26.07 -32.40 -14.67
C LYS A 550 24.79 -32.14 -15.49
N PRO A 551 24.80 -32.25 -16.83
CA PRO A 551 23.62 -32.05 -17.66
C PRO A 551 22.43 -32.93 -17.29
N CYS A 552 22.68 -34.17 -16.85
CA CYS A 552 21.65 -35.10 -16.38
C CYS A 552 20.89 -34.64 -15.12
N ASN A 553 21.46 -33.72 -14.33
CA ASN A 553 20.84 -33.17 -13.13
C ASN A 553 20.03 -31.89 -13.40
N VAL A 554 19.99 -31.44 -14.65
CA VAL A 554 19.25 -30.24 -15.06
C VAL A 554 17.95 -30.64 -15.74
N ILE A 555 16.86 -30.00 -15.31
CA ILE A 555 15.54 -30.13 -15.92
C ILE A 555 15.15 -28.75 -16.44
N LEU A 556 14.94 -28.65 -17.76
CA LEU A 556 14.44 -27.44 -18.39
C LEU A 556 12.92 -27.39 -18.27
N VAL A 557 12.41 -26.35 -17.61
CA VAL A 557 10.98 -26.08 -17.48
C VAL A 557 10.59 -24.99 -18.49
N ASN A 558 9.72 -25.35 -19.43
CA ASN A 558 9.29 -24.51 -20.54
C ASN A 558 7.76 -24.54 -20.69
N LEU A 559 7.16 -23.48 -21.22
CA LEU A 559 5.72 -23.47 -21.52
C LEU A 559 5.49 -23.77 -23.00
N PHE A 560 6.15 -23.02 -23.88
CA PHE A 560 5.96 -23.08 -25.33
C PHE A 560 7.28 -23.31 -26.05
N CYS A 561 7.36 -24.32 -26.92
CA CYS A 561 8.56 -24.57 -27.72
C CYS A 561 8.25 -24.73 -29.21
N THR A 562 9.24 -24.49 -30.05
CA THR A 562 9.20 -24.86 -31.48
C THR A 562 9.80 -26.26 -31.69
N PRO A 563 9.34 -27.01 -32.69
CA PRO A 563 9.94 -28.31 -33.03
C PRO A 563 11.43 -28.19 -33.42
N SER A 564 11.80 -27.11 -34.12
CA SER A 564 13.19 -26.83 -34.49
C SER A 564 14.10 -26.66 -33.27
N SER A 565 13.59 -26.06 -32.18
CA SER A 565 14.36 -25.90 -30.95
C SER A 565 14.57 -27.20 -30.20
N LEU A 566 13.57 -28.09 -30.19
CA LEU A 566 13.68 -29.41 -29.58
C LEU A 566 14.67 -30.30 -30.34
N HIS A 567 14.65 -30.30 -31.67
CA HIS A 567 15.66 -31.00 -32.48
C HIS A 567 17.07 -30.48 -32.18
N TYR A 568 17.27 -29.16 -32.22
CA TYR A 568 18.58 -28.58 -31.92
C TYR A 568 19.10 -28.95 -30.52
N LEU A 569 18.25 -28.90 -29.49
CA LEU A 569 18.67 -29.29 -28.14
C LEU A 569 18.88 -30.80 -28.00
N SER A 570 18.11 -31.62 -28.70
CA SER A 570 18.29 -33.08 -28.71
C SER A 570 19.63 -33.47 -29.34
N ASP A 571 20.04 -32.77 -30.39
CA ASP A 571 21.31 -32.99 -31.09
C ASP A 571 22.51 -32.52 -30.25
N VAL A 572 22.40 -31.35 -29.61
CA VAL A 572 23.51 -30.70 -28.91
C VAL A 572 23.65 -31.18 -27.46
N MET A 573 22.54 -31.50 -26.78
CA MET A 573 22.49 -31.92 -25.38
C MET A 573 21.47 -33.05 -25.16
N PRO A 574 21.78 -34.28 -25.58
CA PRO A 574 20.88 -35.43 -25.43
C PRO A 574 20.64 -35.85 -23.97
N GLU A 575 21.44 -35.35 -23.03
CA GLU A 575 21.31 -35.68 -21.62
C GLU A 575 20.26 -34.85 -20.87
N LEU A 576 19.87 -33.69 -21.41
CA LEU A 576 18.97 -32.72 -20.78
C LEU A 576 17.52 -33.23 -20.79
N SER A 577 16.86 -33.13 -19.64
CA SER A 577 15.42 -33.43 -19.54
C SER A 577 14.62 -32.15 -19.76
N ILE A 578 13.58 -32.20 -20.60
CA ILE A 578 12.77 -31.02 -20.96
C ILE A 578 11.31 -31.29 -20.60
N VAL A 579 10.70 -30.40 -19.82
CA VAL A 579 9.26 -30.41 -19.53
C VAL A 579 8.62 -29.23 -20.25
N THR A 580 7.61 -29.49 -21.07
CA THR A 580 6.91 -28.45 -21.84
C THR A 580 5.40 -28.67 -21.89
N SER A 581 4.62 -27.58 -22.00
CA SER A 581 3.15 -27.68 -22.11
C SER A 581 2.67 -27.83 -23.56
N GLU A 582 3.35 -27.18 -24.51
CA GLU A 582 2.96 -27.19 -25.93
C GLU A 582 4.20 -27.14 -26.82
N CYS A 583 4.14 -27.84 -27.96
CA CYS A 583 5.07 -27.67 -29.06
C CYS A 583 4.32 -27.21 -30.31
N SER A 584 4.58 -25.98 -30.76
CA SER A 584 3.90 -25.37 -31.91
C SER A 584 4.89 -24.68 -32.84
N LEU A 585 4.52 -24.52 -34.11
CA LEU A 585 5.33 -23.77 -35.09
C LEU A 585 5.33 -22.27 -34.80
N ASP A 586 4.27 -21.77 -34.17
CA ASP A 586 4.09 -20.37 -33.80
C ASP A 586 3.86 -20.24 -32.29
N PRO A 587 4.93 -20.26 -31.48
CA PRO A 587 4.83 -20.02 -30.05
C PRO A 587 4.51 -18.53 -29.79
N PRO A 588 3.79 -18.21 -28.70
CA PRO A 588 3.40 -16.83 -28.38
C PRO A 588 4.62 -16.00 -27.95
N ASN A 589 5.37 -15.48 -28.93
CA ASN A 589 6.59 -14.69 -28.71
C ASN A 589 6.35 -13.39 -27.93
N TYR A 590 5.10 -12.91 -27.96
CA TYR A 590 4.65 -11.77 -27.17
C TYR A 590 4.40 -12.11 -25.69
N PHE A 591 4.48 -13.38 -25.28
CA PHE A 591 4.11 -13.78 -23.92
C PHE A 591 4.91 -13.03 -22.85
N CYS A 592 6.23 -12.95 -22.99
CA CYS A 592 7.05 -12.19 -22.03
C CYS A 592 6.73 -10.69 -22.08
N THR A 593 6.48 -10.15 -23.27
CA THR A 593 6.13 -8.73 -23.42
C THR A 593 4.82 -8.43 -22.73
N LYS A 594 3.74 -9.19 -23.01
CA LYS A 594 2.39 -9.00 -22.45
C LYS A 594 2.34 -9.30 -20.94
N TYR A 595 3.09 -10.31 -20.48
CA TYR A 595 3.21 -10.64 -19.06
C TYR A 595 3.93 -9.54 -18.27
N PHE A 596 5.04 -9.02 -18.80
CA PHE A 596 5.80 -7.93 -18.17
C PHE A 596 5.34 -6.53 -18.58
N ASP A 597 4.34 -6.38 -19.46
CA ASP A 597 3.92 -5.09 -20.01
C ASP A 597 3.26 -4.28 -18.90
N ARG A 598 4.04 -3.74 -17.98
CA ARG A 598 3.63 -2.60 -17.16
C ARG A 598 3.56 -1.32 -18.01
N ARG A 599 3.31 -1.43 -19.32
CA ARG A 599 2.78 -0.32 -20.08
C ARG A 599 1.39 -0.06 -19.53
N ARG A 600 1.35 0.92 -18.63
CA ARG A 600 0.38 2.01 -18.72
C ARG A 600 0.19 2.31 -20.20
N CYS A 601 -0.84 1.76 -20.82
CA CYS A 601 -1.20 2.10 -22.18
C CYS A 601 -1.83 3.50 -22.14
N ARG A 602 -1.03 4.52 -21.80
CA ARG A 602 -1.34 5.87 -22.22
C ARG A 602 -1.07 5.89 -23.72
N ARG A 603 -2.12 5.76 -24.53
CA ARG A 603 -2.10 6.35 -25.88
C ARG A 603 -1.92 7.85 -25.67
N THR A 604 -0.67 8.31 -25.52
CA THR A 604 -0.41 9.72 -25.25
C THR A 604 -0.81 10.53 -26.47
N SER A 605 -1.86 11.34 -26.31
CA SER A 605 -2.34 12.28 -27.31
C SER A 605 -1.21 13.21 -27.78
N ILE A 606 -1.37 13.80 -28.96
CA ILE A 606 -0.42 14.78 -29.52
C ILE A 606 -0.19 15.93 -28.52
N LEU A 607 -1.20 16.29 -27.73
CA LEU A 607 -1.16 17.27 -26.66
C LEU A 607 -0.24 16.85 -25.50
N TYR A 608 -0.24 15.58 -25.07
CA TYR A 608 0.72 15.10 -24.06
C TYR A 608 2.17 15.21 -24.54
N ARG A 609 2.43 14.90 -25.82
CA ARG A 609 3.77 15.07 -26.41
C ARG A 609 4.18 16.55 -26.46
N GLN A 610 3.27 17.45 -26.79
CA GLN A 610 3.52 18.89 -26.78
C GLN A 610 3.73 19.44 -25.37
N ALA A 611 2.94 19.01 -24.39
CA ALA A 611 3.07 19.39 -22.98
C ALA A 611 4.36 18.83 -22.36
N HIS A 612 4.77 17.61 -22.72
CA HIS A 612 6.04 17.04 -22.27
C HIS A 612 7.24 17.71 -22.95
N ALA A 613 7.14 18.07 -24.24
CA ALA A 613 8.15 18.85 -24.94
C ALA A 613 8.21 20.31 -24.45
N SER A 614 7.12 20.86 -23.94
CA SER A 614 7.06 22.18 -23.30
C SER A 614 7.71 22.14 -21.91
N ARG A 615 7.36 21.14 -21.10
CA ARG A 615 8.00 20.88 -19.79
C ARG A 615 9.50 20.64 -19.92
N GLU A 616 9.92 19.84 -20.90
CA GLU A 616 11.35 19.59 -21.12
C GLU A 616 12.07 20.83 -21.65
N ARG A 617 11.41 21.67 -22.47
CA ARG A 617 11.96 22.97 -22.87
C ARG A 617 12.14 23.91 -21.68
N SER A 618 11.13 24.04 -20.82
CA SER A 618 11.20 24.88 -19.62
C SER A 618 12.25 24.38 -18.62
N ARG A 619 12.39 23.05 -18.46
CA ARG A 619 13.44 22.43 -17.64
C ARG A 619 14.84 22.72 -18.20
N VAL A 620 15.02 22.57 -19.51
CA VAL A 620 16.31 22.85 -20.18
C VAL A 620 16.65 24.34 -20.12
N GLU A 621 15.65 25.22 -20.22
CA GLU A 621 15.82 26.67 -20.09
C GLU A 621 16.22 27.08 -18.67
N SER A 622 15.53 26.58 -17.65
CA SER A 622 15.88 26.78 -16.23
C SER A 622 17.30 26.29 -15.94
N PHE A 623 17.63 25.09 -16.44
CA PHE A 623 18.97 24.52 -16.32
C PHE A 623 20.03 25.38 -17.01
N ASN A 624 19.78 25.87 -18.23
CA ASN A 624 20.71 26.75 -18.93
C ASN A 624 20.87 28.10 -18.22
N ARG A 625 19.80 28.65 -17.62
CA ARG A 625 19.84 29.89 -16.83
C ARG A 625 20.72 29.74 -15.58
N ALA A 626 20.63 28.60 -14.89
CA ALA A 626 21.49 28.29 -13.75
C ALA A 626 22.98 28.17 -14.16
N PHE A 627 23.27 27.54 -15.29
CA PHE A 627 24.64 27.45 -15.81
C PHE A 627 25.22 28.81 -16.23
N GLU A 628 24.39 29.70 -16.77
CA GLU A 628 24.82 31.06 -17.12
C GLU A 628 25.11 31.91 -15.87
N GLN A 629 24.30 31.78 -14.82
CA GLN A 629 24.57 32.40 -13.52
C GLN A 629 25.88 31.89 -12.91
N LEU A 630 26.09 30.58 -12.90
CA LEU A 630 27.33 29.98 -12.40
C LEU A 630 28.54 30.46 -13.20
N ARG A 631 28.42 30.54 -14.53
CA ARG A 631 29.50 31.02 -15.41
C ARG A 631 29.91 32.46 -15.11
N ARG A 632 28.98 33.35 -14.77
CA ARG A 632 29.30 34.75 -14.39
C ARG A 632 30.11 34.87 -13.10
N LEU A 633 29.97 33.91 -12.20
CA LEU A 633 30.66 33.89 -10.90
C LEU A 633 32.06 33.28 -10.98
N LEU A 634 32.34 32.49 -12.02
CA LEU A 634 33.63 31.81 -12.17
C LEU A 634 34.67 32.69 -12.86
N PRO A 635 35.89 32.81 -12.30
CA PRO A 635 36.96 33.54 -12.96
C PRO A 635 37.51 32.73 -14.15
N THR A 636 37.40 33.26 -15.36
CA THR A 636 37.95 32.64 -16.59
C THR A 636 38.94 33.54 -17.30
N LEU A 637 40.08 32.98 -17.74
CA LEU A 637 41.07 33.64 -18.58
C LEU A 637 41.17 32.89 -19.93
N PRO A 638 40.89 33.53 -21.09
CA PRO A 638 40.31 34.87 -21.27
C PRO A 638 38.82 34.93 -20.88
N PRO A 639 38.29 36.13 -20.55
CA PRO A 639 36.93 36.31 -20.01
C PRO A 639 35.80 35.83 -20.95
N ASP A 640 36.03 35.79 -22.26
CA ASP A 640 35.02 35.38 -23.25
C ASP A 640 35.10 33.89 -23.64
N LYS A 641 35.90 33.07 -22.94
CA LYS A 641 36.04 31.65 -23.27
C LYS A 641 34.69 30.94 -23.07
N LYS A 642 34.15 30.33 -24.14
CA LYS A 642 32.97 29.45 -24.07
C LYS A 642 33.36 28.15 -23.36
N LEU A 643 32.98 28.03 -22.09
CA LEU A 643 33.12 26.80 -21.32
C LEU A 643 31.93 25.88 -21.57
N THR A 644 32.20 24.59 -21.73
CA THR A 644 31.17 23.55 -21.74
C THR A 644 30.59 23.37 -20.33
N LYS A 645 29.38 22.83 -20.23
CA LYS A 645 28.71 22.61 -18.92
C LYS A 645 29.55 21.79 -17.94
N ILE A 646 30.26 20.78 -18.44
CA ILE A 646 31.12 19.95 -17.60
C ILE A 646 32.38 20.70 -17.11
N GLU A 647 32.92 21.60 -17.93
CA GLU A 647 34.05 22.45 -17.54
C GLU A 647 33.62 23.51 -16.52
N ILE A 648 32.42 24.08 -16.65
CA ILE A 648 31.85 25.02 -15.67
C ILE A 648 31.76 24.36 -14.29
N LEU A 649 31.20 23.14 -14.21
CA LEU A 649 31.09 22.42 -12.93
C LEU A 649 32.46 22.09 -12.33
N ARG A 650 33.40 21.60 -13.14
CA ARG A 650 34.75 21.27 -12.67
C ARG A 650 35.51 22.51 -12.17
N LEU A 651 35.37 23.63 -12.86
CA LEU A 651 35.99 24.89 -12.47
C LEU A 651 35.35 25.44 -11.19
N ALA A 652 34.02 25.33 -11.04
CA ALA A 652 33.31 25.71 -9.83
C ALA A 652 33.76 24.91 -8.61
N ILE A 653 33.85 23.57 -8.74
CA ILE A 653 34.33 22.72 -7.65
C ILE A 653 35.76 23.10 -7.26
N SER A 654 36.65 23.24 -8.25
CA SER A 654 38.04 23.63 -8.00
C SER A 654 38.16 25.00 -7.35
N TYR A 655 37.30 25.96 -7.72
CA TYR A 655 37.30 27.30 -7.17
C TYR A 655 36.76 27.33 -5.73
N MET A 656 35.69 26.58 -5.43
CA MET A 656 35.19 26.42 -4.07
C MET A 656 36.25 25.81 -3.16
N THR A 657 36.89 24.70 -3.58
CA THR A 657 37.99 24.10 -2.80
C THR A 657 39.17 25.04 -2.59
N TYR A 658 39.45 25.94 -3.54
CA TYR A 658 40.50 26.94 -3.40
C TYR A 658 40.12 28.04 -2.40
N LEU A 659 38.88 28.52 -2.45
CA LEU A 659 38.35 29.50 -1.49
C LEU A 659 38.31 28.92 -0.06
N ASP A 660 37.89 27.66 0.09
CA ASP A 660 37.88 26.97 1.38
C ASP A 660 39.31 26.83 1.96
N CYS A 661 40.30 26.53 1.10
CA CYS A 661 41.71 26.52 1.52
C CYS A 661 42.23 27.90 1.94
N ILE A 662 41.74 28.99 1.34
CA ILE A 662 42.10 30.36 1.74
C ILE A 662 41.43 30.75 3.06
N LEU A 663 40.18 30.34 3.28
CA LEU A 663 39.43 30.64 4.51
C LEU A 663 39.96 29.85 5.73
N MET A 664 40.69 28.75 5.50
CA MET A 664 41.34 27.93 6.52
C MET A 664 42.79 28.35 6.82
N LEU A 665 43.30 29.38 6.14
CA LEU A 665 44.58 30.07 6.40
C LEU A 665 44.28 31.40 7.12
#